data_AF-A0A3B6PEH6-F1
#
_entry.id   AF-A0A3B6PEH6-F1
#
_cell.length_a   1.000
_cell.length_b   1.000
_cell.length_c   1.000
_cell.angle_alpha   90.00
_cell.angle_beta   90.00
_cell.angle_gamma   90.00
#
_symmetry.space_group_name_H-M   'P 1'
#
loop_
_entity.id
_entity.type
_entity.pdbx_description
1 polymer ?
#
loop_
_entity_poly.entity_id
_entity_poly.type
_entity_poly.pdbx_seq_one_letter_code
_entity_poly.pdbx_strand_id
1 'polypeptide(L)'
;MKAVLPYHHVDKLEEEDAWSLLKKQMVSSETDGREIDMLKDIGLQIITKCDGLPLAVKVMGGLLCQKEKKRSDWEMVLGDSMWSVSGMPEELNHAVYLSYEDLPSIMKQCFLCYALLPKIALFERDNIIGMWISEGFLHGAYDDLEELGNKYYKELILRNLIEPNTEYANQSVCTVHDVVRSFAQFVARDEALAAHSGETSIVSKLSAKKFLRLSLESKSSESDGLEWSSLQAQSTLRTLISVGHINLKHGDSLVNFPCIRTLHIDSAHVVALVESLHEIKHLRYLSFRNCDLSSLPDSIGEMKFLQYINLAGCKQFLKLPDSIIKLEQLRYLNLDNTNINGIPKGFRVLTNLRIVSGFPAQEEDGWCSLEELAPLSRLKILGLQGLENVSASSSAAKAKLSEKVHLTGLSLICDYRLYGLIEEQGTSVSEEEHQKIEKVFDELCPPPNLDFLYINGYFGRRLPRWMISSSVVALKSLRTLMVHDLACCTELPDGLCQLPYLEFIQISRAPIIKRIGPEFMQPYHHHGLHPTQAAVAFPRLSKMFLTEMVEWEEWEWKEQVQAFPVLHELVLKHCKLKRLPLGLASQARALNKLFIQYVYGLISVENFPSLVELHITLDFDLERISNLPRLQKLAIGGCSKLKVLEGVPSLQWIMLADAHMDTLPEYMGSICPRYLELLCGLGLLTSLAMGQSGPEWDKFSHVGHVKAYAHEENNRKKWYVLYTADPYNLETNVSRSFMSRGTLCSFVDAQRFEYVFKMTRKTFSYICSLVKWASLKDMDSYTFVDGRVLSLEDRVAVALRRLYSAELPETFGSSVGVNESTISLVTERFVAAVYTHAMQSWPGSSEMDKIKSMFGKIYNMDNCCGVICTTHTPFGPNWDHEKNVSILMQVIVDPKMRFTSIWVGSAGNVNQLSVLHDSPFFEQCEKGVRLNGSKLKVGLDGSEVGEYIIGDAGQPLLPWLLTPYQEEDHSDSKTEFNRRHSATTSCMLKALARFRDTWKYLQEETWRPVSPDTLHKTIYACCLLHNIVIDMGDDGVMRNVYGNYREEVRQVANEDSVRVRDILSEYFLTTMTSESGEEEDEVGASGSEDEDKEQKAETEIIKLASS
;
A
#
# COMPACT_ATOMS: atom_id res chain seq x y z
N MET A 1 -14.97 8.35 37.86
CA MET A 1 -13.67 7.71 37.59
C MET A 1 -12.78 8.71 36.89
N LYS A 2 -11.65 9.13 37.49
CA LYS A 2 -10.58 9.81 36.75
C LYS A 2 -9.79 8.71 36.04
N ALA A 3 -9.74 8.74 34.71
CA ALA A 3 -8.89 7.85 33.95
C ALA A 3 -7.42 8.20 34.26
N VAL A 4 -6.66 7.24 34.79
CA VAL A 4 -5.22 7.35 35.02
C VAL A 4 -4.55 6.54 33.91
N LEU A 5 -4.15 7.20 32.82
CA LEU A 5 -3.17 6.67 31.88
C LEU A 5 -1.77 6.97 32.45
N PRO A 6 -0.78 6.08 32.34
CA PRO A 6 0.57 6.37 32.79
C PRO A 6 1.22 7.37 31.83
N TYR A 7 1.34 8.63 32.25
CA TYR A 7 2.15 9.62 31.54
C TYR A 7 3.63 9.31 31.78
N HIS A 8 4.40 9.08 30.71
CA HIS A 8 5.85 9.08 30.80
C HIS A 8 6.30 10.54 30.83
N HIS A 9 6.79 10.99 31.99
CA HIS A 9 7.42 12.29 32.10
C HIS A 9 8.81 12.20 31.46
N VAL A 10 9.08 13.07 30.49
CA VAL A 10 10.40 13.20 29.88
C VAL A 10 11.15 14.28 30.65
N ASP A 11 12.19 13.88 31.36
CA ASP A 11 13.02 14.78 32.14
C ASP A 11 13.85 15.72 31.24
N LYS A 12 14.29 16.84 31.83
CA LYS A 12 15.25 17.75 31.19
C LYS A 12 16.59 17.05 30.94
N LEU A 13 17.36 17.55 30.00
CA LEU A 13 18.70 17.02 29.77
C LEU A 13 19.61 17.31 30.96
N GLU A 14 20.36 16.29 31.38
CA GLU A 14 21.49 16.49 32.27
C GLU A 14 22.58 17.31 31.59
N GLU A 15 23.44 17.93 32.39
CA GLU A 15 24.42 18.91 31.96
C GLU A 15 25.35 18.39 30.84
N GLU A 16 25.84 17.15 30.97
CA GLU A 16 26.73 16.53 29.98
C GLU A 16 26.00 16.16 28.68
N ASP A 17 24.75 15.70 28.76
CA ASP A 17 23.92 15.41 27.58
C ASP A 17 23.54 16.70 26.83
N ALA A 18 23.23 17.77 27.58
CA ALA A 18 22.95 19.09 27.02
C ALA A 18 24.21 19.69 26.36
N TRP A 19 25.39 19.53 26.97
CA TRP A 19 26.66 19.93 26.37
C TRP A 19 26.96 19.15 25.08
N SER A 20 26.78 17.83 25.12
CA SER A 20 26.93 16.96 23.95
C SER A 20 26.00 17.38 22.81
N LEU A 21 24.74 17.70 23.13
CA LEU A 21 23.77 18.21 22.16
C LEU A 21 24.20 19.56 21.57
N LEU A 22 24.61 20.52 22.40
CA LEU A 22 25.08 21.84 21.95
C LEU A 22 26.29 21.70 21.03
N LYS A 23 27.29 20.93 21.45
CA LYS A 23 28.51 20.66 20.67
C LYS A 23 28.17 20.03 19.33
N LYS A 24 27.23 19.08 19.30
CA LYS A 24 26.78 18.44 18.06
C LYS A 24 26.14 19.43 17.06
N GLN A 25 25.54 20.52 17.52
CA GLN A 25 25.02 21.57 16.61
C GLN A 25 26.14 22.38 15.95
N MET A 26 27.31 22.47 16.57
CA MET A 26 28.38 23.42 16.21
C MET A 26 29.59 22.78 15.52
N VAL A 27 29.78 21.47 15.65
CA VAL A 27 30.95 20.78 15.10
C VAL A 27 30.74 20.46 13.61
N SER A 28 31.51 21.15 12.75
CA SER A 28 31.59 20.87 11.32
C SER A 28 32.89 20.14 10.89
N SER A 29 33.90 20.08 11.77
CA SER A 29 35.18 19.39 11.54
C SER A 29 35.85 18.99 12.87
N GLU A 30 36.83 18.08 12.84
CA GLU A 30 37.57 17.65 14.04
C GLU A 30 38.34 18.79 14.74
N THR A 31 38.79 19.79 13.98
CA THR A 31 39.43 21.00 14.51
C THR A 31 38.45 21.86 15.31
N ASP A 32 37.20 21.94 14.85
CA ASP A 32 36.14 22.69 15.54
C ASP A 32 35.82 22.08 16.90
N GLY A 33 35.88 20.75 17.00
CA GLY A 33 35.60 20.03 18.24
C GLY A 33 36.50 20.47 19.40
N ARG A 34 37.81 20.66 19.15
CA ARG A 34 38.76 21.08 20.19
C ARG A 34 38.58 22.54 20.59
N GLU A 35 38.30 23.43 19.64
CA GLU A 35 38.04 24.84 19.93
C GLU A 35 36.78 25.03 20.77
N ILE A 36 35.72 24.28 20.44
CA ILE A 36 34.46 24.29 21.19
C ILE A 36 34.66 23.70 22.60
N ASP A 37 35.47 22.64 22.75
CA ASP A 37 35.79 22.08 24.07
C ASP A 37 36.49 23.09 25.00
N MET A 38 37.29 24.01 24.45
CA MET A 38 37.91 25.10 25.22
C MET A 38 36.89 26.14 25.73
N LEU A 39 35.66 26.15 25.19
CA LEU A 39 34.57 27.06 25.57
C LEU A 39 33.50 26.39 26.44
N LYS A 40 33.75 25.16 26.92
CA LYS A 40 32.78 24.37 27.71
C LYS A 40 32.27 25.12 28.93
N ASP A 41 33.13 25.87 29.64
CA ASP A 41 32.76 26.62 30.85
C ASP A 41 31.68 27.67 30.60
N ILE A 42 31.75 28.42 29.49
CA ILE A 42 30.72 29.40 29.11
C ILE A 42 29.52 28.71 28.48
N GLY A 43 29.75 27.68 27.68
CA GLY A 43 28.67 26.88 27.08
C GLY A 43 27.71 26.31 28.12
N LEU A 44 28.25 25.79 29.23
CA LEU A 44 27.46 25.29 30.35
C LEU A 44 26.65 26.40 31.06
N GLN A 45 27.18 27.63 31.15
CA GLN A 45 26.42 28.78 31.66
C GLN A 45 25.26 29.18 30.72
N ILE A 46 25.46 29.10 29.41
CA ILE A 46 24.39 29.31 28.43
C ILE A 46 23.34 28.20 28.55
N ILE A 47 23.76 26.93 28.66
CA ILE A 47 22.85 25.78 28.87
C ILE A 47 22.04 25.95 30.16
N THR A 48 22.64 26.49 31.22
CA THR A 48 21.93 26.79 32.48
C THR A 48 20.79 27.78 32.24
N LYS A 49 21.00 28.81 31.41
CA LYS A 49 19.92 29.74 31.00
C LYS A 49 18.84 29.08 30.14
N CYS A 50 19.20 28.03 29.40
CA CYS A 50 18.25 27.21 28.64
C CYS A 50 17.46 26.20 29.50
N ASP A 51 17.77 26.09 30.80
CA ASP A 51 17.08 25.21 31.76
C ASP A 51 17.05 23.73 31.31
N GLY A 52 18.12 23.28 30.64
CA GLY A 52 18.25 21.91 30.15
C GLY A 52 17.23 21.50 29.06
N LEU A 53 16.47 22.44 28.51
CA LEU A 53 15.46 22.16 27.48
C LEU A 53 16.13 21.89 26.12
N PRO A 54 15.92 20.71 25.49
CA PRO A 54 16.58 20.34 24.24
C PRO A 54 16.42 21.36 23.10
N LEU A 55 15.22 21.91 22.94
CA LEU A 55 14.93 22.91 21.90
C LEU A 55 15.71 24.21 22.14
N ALA A 56 15.74 24.71 23.38
CA ALA A 56 16.47 25.93 23.72
C ALA A 56 17.98 25.75 23.48
N VAL A 57 18.52 24.59 23.88
CA VAL A 57 19.93 24.22 23.63
C VAL A 57 20.21 24.16 22.12
N LYS A 58 19.34 23.53 21.31
CA LYS A 58 19.48 23.49 19.84
C LYS A 58 19.48 24.89 19.22
N VAL A 59 18.53 25.74 19.62
CA VAL A 59 18.40 27.11 19.11
C VAL A 59 19.63 27.94 19.46
N MET A 60 20.14 27.84 20.69
CA MET A 60 21.39 28.49 21.08
C MET A 60 22.59 27.96 20.32
N GLY A 61 22.68 26.64 20.11
CA GLY A 61 23.72 26.04 19.26
C GLY A 61 23.71 26.63 17.84
N GLY A 62 22.53 26.73 17.23
CA GLY A 62 22.35 27.34 15.92
C GLY A 62 22.73 28.83 15.88
N LEU A 63 22.47 29.58 16.95
CA LEU A 63 22.92 30.97 17.06
C LEU A 63 24.44 31.08 17.21
N LEU A 64 25.03 30.26 18.08
CA LEU A 64 26.47 30.28 18.33
C LEU A 64 27.27 29.83 17.10
N CYS A 65 26.69 29.02 16.21
CA CYS A 65 27.28 28.73 14.89
C CYS A 65 27.50 29.95 14.01
N GLN A 66 26.76 31.03 14.23
CA GLN A 66 26.91 32.31 13.50
C GLN A 66 27.87 33.28 14.19
N LYS A 67 28.46 32.87 15.32
CA LYS A 67 29.46 33.66 16.06
C LYS A 67 30.86 33.13 15.77
N GLU A 68 31.87 33.96 15.99
CA GLU A 68 33.23 33.45 15.96
C GLU A 68 33.43 32.50 17.14
N LYS A 69 34.29 31.48 16.98
CA LYS A 69 34.65 30.52 18.04
C LYS A 69 35.60 31.16 19.06
N LYS A 70 35.16 32.29 19.63
CA LYS A 70 35.89 33.11 20.60
C LYS A 70 35.08 33.27 21.86
N ARG A 71 35.79 33.29 22.99
CA ARG A 71 35.23 33.50 24.33
C ARG A 71 34.37 34.76 24.41
N SER A 72 34.84 35.86 23.82
CA SER A 72 34.17 37.16 23.82
C SER A 72 32.75 37.09 23.23
N ASP A 73 32.57 36.33 22.16
CA ASP A 73 31.31 36.29 21.44
C ASP A 73 30.26 35.50 22.22
N TRP A 74 30.68 34.43 22.90
CA TRP A 74 29.81 33.65 23.77
C TRP A 74 29.46 34.41 25.06
N GLU A 75 30.40 35.20 25.60
CA GLU A 75 30.15 36.10 26.72
C GLU A 75 29.14 37.21 26.36
N MET A 76 29.20 37.75 25.12
CA MET A 76 28.19 38.69 24.63
C MET A 76 26.79 38.05 24.58
N VAL A 77 26.70 36.81 24.07
CA VAL A 77 25.43 36.06 24.03
C VAL A 77 24.92 35.73 25.44
N LEU A 78 25.80 35.30 26.35
CA LEU A 78 25.45 34.99 27.73
C LEU A 78 24.98 36.23 28.49
N GLY A 79 25.64 37.37 28.28
CA GLY A 79 25.37 38.65 28.94
C GLY A 79 24.21 39.46 28.33
N ASP A 80 23.55 38.96 27.29
CA ASP A 80 22.52 39.72 26.60
C ASP A 80 21.31 40.01 27.51
N SER A 81 20.87 41.27 27.49
CA SER A 81 19.68 41.73 28.23
C SER A 81 18.38 41.00 27.82
N MET A 82 18.34 40.39 26.63
CA MET A 82 17.19 39.64 26.13
C MET A 82 16.83 38.42 26.98
N TRP A 83 17.78 37.88 27.76
CA TRP A 83 17.52 36.83 28.74
C TRP A 83 16.61 37.26 29.90
N SER A 84 16.33 38.55 30.05
CA SER A 84 15.56 39.09 31.18
C SER A 84 14.51 40.12 30.75
N VAL A 85 14.02 40.04 29.51
CA VAL A 85 12.98 40.94 29.00
C VAL A 85 11.65 40.71 29.72
N SER A 86 11.11 41.79 30.29
CA SER A 86 9.81 41.78 30.96
C SER A 86 8.65 41.81 29.95
N GLY A 87 7.55 41.11 30.27
CA GLY A 87 6.31 41.15 29.48
C GLY A 87 6.18 40.07 28.40
N MET A 88 7.14 39.15 28.31
CA MET A 88 7.01 37.92 27.54
C MET A 88 6.22 36.88 28.37
N PRO A 89 5.20 36.20 27.80
CA PRO A 89 4.50 35.10 28.46
C PRO A 89 5.47 34.02 28.94
N GLU A 90 5.17 33.41 30.10
CA GLU A 90 6.03 32.38 30.72
C GLU A 90 6.18 31.14 29.84
N GLU A 91 5.21 30.87 28.97
CA GLU A 91 5.21 29.73 28.04
C GLU A 91 6.16 29.91 26.85
N LEU A 92 6.67 31.13 26.61
CA LEU A 92 7.62 31.41 25.55
C LEU A 92 9.07 31.29 26.04
N ASN A 93 9.97 30.97 25.12
CA ASN A 93 11.35 30.67 25.46
C ASN A 93 12.30 31.83 25.08
N HIS A 94 13.07 32.32 26.06
CA HIS A 94 14.00 33.43 25.88
C HIS A 94 15.14 33.12 24.90
N ALA A 95 15.57 31.86 24.76
CA ALA A 95 16.58 31.48 23.77
C ALA A 95 16.06 31.65 22.33
N VAL A 96 14.77 31.36 22.10
CA VAL A 96 14.10 31.62 20.81
C VAL A 96 14.04 33.11 20.54
N TYR A 97 13.74 33.91 21.56
CA TYR A 97 13.70 35.36 21.42
C TYR A 97 15.08 35.94 21.08
N LEU A 98 16.12 35.56 21.82
CA LEU A 98 17.48 36.01 21.54
C LEU A 98 17.94 35.58 20.13
N SER A 99 17.65 34.34 19.73
CA SER A 99 17.94 33.86 18.37
C SER A 99 17.22 34.66 17.30
N TYR A 100 15.95 34.99 17.52
CA TYR A 100 15.18 35.87 16.64
C TYR A 100 15.77 37.28 16.57
N GLU A 101 16.14 37.88 17.70
CA GLU A 101 16.66 39.25 17.74
C GLU A 101 18.00 39.39 17.01
N ASP A 102 18.84 38.36 17.06
CA ASP A 102 20.10 38.29 16.33
C ASP A 102 19.92 38.17 14.79
N LEU A 103 18.73 37.80 14.32
CA LEU A 103 18.48 37.70 12.87
C LEU A 103 18.53 39.08 12.19
N PRO A 104 19.04 39.16 10.95
CA PRO A 104 18.89 40.35 10.12
C PRO A 104 17.40 40.73 9.95
N SER A 105 17.12 42.03 9.84
CA SER A 105 15.74 42.55 9.79
C SER A 105 14.85 41.89 8.72
N ILE A 106 15.41 41.54 7.56
CA ILE A 106 14.67 40.88 6.48
C ILE A 106 14.33 39.44 6.89
N MET A 107 15.28 38.72 7.48
CA MET A 107 15.10 37.33 7.89
C MET A 107 14.09 37.20 9.04
N LYS A 108 14.01 38.20 9.93
CA LYS A 108 12.93 38.31 10.93
C LYS A 108 11.55 38.25 10.28
N GLN A 109 11.32 39.01 9.20
CA GLN A 109 10.04 39.01 8.49
C GLN A 109 9.77 37.68 7.76
N CYS A 110 10.80 37.09 7.13
CA CYS A 110 10.71 35.77 6.51
C CYS A 110 10.32 34.69 7.52
N PHE A 111 10.96 34.68 8.70
CA PHE A 111 10.64 33.77 9.80
C PHE A 111 9.21 33.93 10.30
N LEU A 112 8.78 35.16 10.59
CA LEU A 112 7.41 35.42 11.05
C LEU A 112 6.38 34.97 10.00
N CYS A 113 6.63 35.23 8.71
CA CYS A 113 5.78 34.77 7.62
C CYS A 113 5.69 33.24 7.56
N TYR A 114 6.82 32.54 7.71
CA TYR A 114 6.86 31.08 7.72
C TYR A 114 6.05 30.53 8.90
N ALA A 115 6.29 31.04 10.11
CA ALA A 115 5.70 30.48 11.32
C ALA A 115 4.17 30.61 11.37
N LEU A 116 3.61 31.54 10.59
CA LEU A 116 2.16 31.71 10.42
C LEU A 116 1.52 30.66 9.50
N LEU A 117 2.28 29.83 8.79
CA LEU A 117 1.74 28.81 7.89
C LEU A 117 0.92 27.75 8.66
N PRO A 118 -0.21 27.30 8.12
CA PRO A 118 -1.05 26.24 8.70
C PRO A 118 -0.28 24.93 8.95
N LYS A 119 -0.64 24.19 10.00
CA LYS A 119 0.07 22.96 10.39
C LYS A 119 -0.29 21.76 9.52
N ILE A 120 -1.54 21.65 9.08
CA ILE A 120 -2.06 20.49 8.32
C ILE A 120 -1.60 20.47 6.86
N ALA A 121 -1.12 21.59 6.33
CA ALA A 121 -0.66 21.67 4.94
C ALA A 121 0.87 21.60 4.84
N LEU A 122 1.33 20.98 3.77
CA LEU A 122 2.74 20.94 3.39
C LEU A 122 3.03 22.10 2.43
N PHE A 123 4.01 22.93 2.81
CA PHE A 123 4.50 24.03 1.98
C PHE A 123 5.92 23.73 1.55
N GLU A 124 6.15 23.71 0.25
CA GLU A 124 7.49 23.57 -0.29
C GLU A 124 8.25 24.90 -0.21
N ARG A 125 9.56 24.80 -0.06
CA ARG A 125 10.51 25.91 0.03
C ARG A 125 10.24 26.99 -1.03
N ASP A 126 10.01 26.57 -2.27
CA ASP A 126 9.86 27.51 -3.40
C ASP A 126 8.51 28.27 -3.31
N ASN A 127 7.47 27.68 -2.71
CA ASN A 127 6.22 28.39 -2.42
C ASN A 127 6.46 29.48 -1.38
N ILE A 128 7.19 29.17 -0.31
CA ILE A 128 7.48 30.07 0.80
C ILE A 128 8.36 31.24 0.34
N ILE A 129 9.40 30.95 -0.43
CA ILE A 129 10.25 31.97 -1.05
C ILE A 129 9.41 32.87 -1.98
N GLY A 130 8.49 32.30 -2.76
CA GLY A 130 7.56 33.06 -3.58
C GLY A 130 6.69 34.03 -2.77
N MET A 131 6.20 33.62 -1.60
CA MET A 131 5.50 34.51 -0.67
C MET A 131 6.41 35.64 -0.16
N TRP A 132 7.66 35.34 0.23
CA TRP A 132 8.60 36.36 0.69
C TRP A 132 8.94 37.41 -0.37
N ILE A 133 9.07 36.99 -1.63
CA ILE A 133 9.28 37.88 -2.78
C ILE A 133 8.04 38.74 -3.02
N SER A 134 6.87 38.13 -2.96
CA SER A 134 5.58 38.78 -3.25
C SER A 134 5.19 39.80 -2.19
N GLU A 135 5.45 39.52 -0.92
CA GLU A 135 5.32 40.50 0.16
C GLU A 135 6.36 41.63 0.05
N GLY A 136 7.47 41.38 -0.62
CA GLY A 136 8.56 42.33 -0.82
C GLY A 136 9.59 42.31 0.32
N PHE A 137 9.70 41.21 1.07
CA PHE A 137 10.79 41.04 2.05
C PHE A 137 12.14 40.87 1.34
N LEU A 138 12.13 40.14 0.23
CA LEU A 138 13.30 39.97 -0.61
C LEU A 138 13.30 41.06 -1.70
N HIS A 139 14.23 42.00 -1.58
CA HIS A 139 14.42 43.11 -2.52
C HIS A 139 15.91 43.49 -2.65
N GLY A 140 16.31 44.10 -3.76
CA GLY A 140 17.67 44.63 -3.95
C GLY A 140 18.26 44.38 -5.34
N ALA A 141 19.55 44.67 -5.51
CA ALA A 141 20.30 44.51 -6.76
C ALA A 141 20.68 43.05 -7.10
N TYR A 142 20.14 42.08 -6.36
CA TYR A 142 20.35 40.67 -6.66
C TYR A 142 19.48 40.27 -7.85
N ASP A 143 20.10 39.81 -8.93
CA ASP A 143 19.40 39.30 -10.11
C ASP A 143 18.57 38.03 -9.83
N ASP A 144 18.81 37.39 -8.67
CA ASP A 144 18.25 36.10 -8.30
C ASP A 144 17.72 36.08 -6.85
N LEU A 145 16.49 36.57 -6.69
CA LEU A 145 15.81 36.61 -5.38
C LEU A 145 15.51 35.22 -4.83
N GLU A 146 15.29 34.22 -5.69
CA GLU A 146 15.04 32.84 -5.28
C GLU A 146 16.26 32.24 -4.58
N GLU A 147 17.46 32.51 -5.10
CA GLU A 147 18.69 32.04 -4.47
C GLU A 147 18.95 32.76 -3.13
N LEU A 148 18.66 34.06 -3.05
CA LEU A 148 18.71 34.80 -1.78
C LEU A 148 17.72 34.23 -0.76
N GLY A 149 16.49 33.94 -1.19
CA GLY A 149 15.47 33.29 -0.35
C GLY A 149 15.92 31.91 0.13
N ASN A 150 16.52 31.10 -0.75
CA ASN A 150 17.04 29.78 -0.39
C ASN A 150 18.17 29.87 0.66
N LYS A 151 19.03 30.90 0.59
CA LYS A 151 20.04 31.16 1.63
C LYS A 151 19.40 31.47 2.99
N TYR A 152 18.40 32.34 3.02
CA TYR A 152 17.69 32.65 4.27
C TYR A 152 16.93 31.46 4.82
N TYR A 153 16.29 30.66 3.95
CA TYR A 153 15.64 29.42 4.34
C TYR A 153 16.62 28.45 5.01
N LYS A 154 17.81 28.24 4.42
CA LYS A 154 18.87 27.41 5.01
C LYS A 154 19.42 27.97 6.32
N GLU A 155 19.53 29.29 6.46
CA GLU A 155 19.94 29.89 7.73
C GLU A 155 18.89 29.65 8.83
N LEU A 156 17.60 29.74 8.54
CA LEU A 156 16.54 29.42 9.51
C LEU A 156 16.60 27.96 9.99
N ILE A 157 16.97 27.03 9.09
CA ILE A 157 17.26 25.62 9.46
C ILE A 157 18.48 25.56 10.39
N LEU A 158 19.58 26.22 10.03
CA LEU A 158 20.81 26.23 10.83
C LEU A 158 20.59 26.84 12.23
N ARG A 159 19.70 27.83 12.35
CA ARG A 159 19.29 28.44 13.63
C ARG A 159 18.36 27.55 14.46
N ASN A 160 17.96 26.38 13.95
CA ASN A 160 16.94 25.50 14.52
C ASN A 160 15.58 26.21 14.77
N LEU A 161 15.28 27.25 13.99
CA LEU A 161 13.99 27.96 14.04
C LEU A 161 12.93 27.29 13.17
N ILE A 162 13.37 26.56 12.14
CA ILE A 162 12.55 25.62 11.36
C ILE A 162 13.28 24.28 11.27
N GLU A 163 12.54 23.18 11.18
CA GLU A 163 13.09 21.82 11.22
C GLU A 163 12.83 21.09 9.90
N PRO A 164 13.86 20.54 9.22
CA PRO A 164 13.66 19.77 8.00
C PRO A 164 12.76 18.55 8.22
N ASN A 165 11.78 18.35 7.35
CA ASN A 165 11.04 17.10 7.33
C ASN A 165 11.96 16.01 6.79
N THR A 166 12.15 14.96 7.60
CA THR A 166 13.07 13.85 7.31
C THR A 166 12.66 13.01 6.09
N GLU A 167 11.40 13.10 5.66
CA GLU A 167 10.88 12.45 4.45
C GLU A 167 11.42 13.08 3.16
N TYR A 168 11.83 14.35 3.21
CA TYR A 168 12.29 15.10 2.03
C TYR A 168 13.81 15.28 2.07
N ALA A 169 14.53 14.43 1.32
CA ALA A 169 16.00 14.40 1.33
C ALA A 169 16.66 15.74 0.97
N ASN A 170 16.05 16.51 0.07
CA ASN A 170 16.53 17.83 -0.35
C ASN A 170 16.16 18.98 0.62
N GLN A 171 15.53 18.68 1.75
CA GLN A 171 15.06 19.65 2.75
C GLN A 171 14.09 20.70 2.17
N SER A 172 13.39 20.35 1.09
CA SER A 172 12.42 21.24 0.44
C SER A 172 11.19 21.51 1.31
N VAL A 173 10.92 20.68 2.32
CA VAL A 173 9.82 20.86 3.27
C VAL A 173 10.39 20.91 4.69
N CYS A 174 9.95 21.90 5.47
CA CYS A 174 10.30 22.05 6.87
C CYS A 174 9.04 22.25 7.72
N THR A 175 9.14 22.02 9.02
CA THR A 175 8.10 22.28 10.02
C THR A 175 8.59 23.31 11.03
N VAL A 176 7.69 23.86 11.84
CA VAL A 176 8.05 24.75 12.96
C VAL A 176 7.57 24.11 14.24
N HIS A 177 8.47 24.02 15.21
CA HIS A 177 8.13 23.55 16.55
C HIS A 177 7.09 24.48 17.21
N ASP A 178 6.15 23.92 17.98
CA ASP A 178 5.00 24.66 18.50
C ASP A 178 5.35 25.84 19.42
N VAL A 179 6.40 25.70 20.24
CA VAL A 179 6.95 26.81 21.05
C VAL A 179 7.49 27.94 20.16
N VAL A 180 8.23 27.61 19.09
CA VAL A 180 8.80 28.60 18.15
C VAL A 180 7.68 29.29 17.36
N ARG A 181 6.67 28.53 16.94
CA ARG A 181 5.45 29.07 16.30
C ARG A 181 4.70 30.01 17.23
N SER A 182 4.46 29.61 18.49
CA SER A 182 3.77 30.45 19.49
C SER A 182 4.53 31.74 19.75
N PHE A 183 5.86 31.67 19.80
CA PHE A 183 6.72 32.85 19.87
C PHE A 183 6.53 33.78 18.67
N ALA A 184 6.60 33.25 17.44
CA ALA A 184 6.40 34.05 16.24
C ALA A 184 5.00 34.68 16.16
N GLN A 185 3.97 33.94 16.55
CA GLN A 185 2.59 34.44 16.63
C GLN A 185 2.47 35.56 17.67
N PHE A 186 3.13 35.43 18.82
CA PHE A 186 3.20 36.49 19.82
C PHE A 186 3.89 37.73 19.25
N VAL A 187 5.05 37.61 18.62
CA VAL A 187 5.76 38.75 18.02
C VAL A 187 4.94 39.41 16.92
N ALA A 188 4.23 38.63 16.10
CA ALA A 188 3.45 39.14 14.98
C ALA A 188 2.00 39.56 15.34
N ARG A 189 1.56 39.39 16.60
CA ARG A 189 0.16 39.58 17.05
C ARG A 189 -0.46 40.94 16.71
N ASP A 190 0.39 41.94 16.48
CA ASP A 190 -0.08 43.28 16.16
C ASP A 190 -0.46 43.48 14.69
N GLU A 191 0.06 42.63 13.82
CA GLU A 191 -0.11 42.74 12.37
C GLU A 191 -0.64 41.45 11.73
N ALA A 192 -0.58 40.33 12.43
CA ALA A 192 -0.94 39.02 11.91
C ALA A 192 -1.83 38.22 12.86
N LEU A 193 -2.66 37.36 12.28
CA LEU A 193 -3.44 36.38 13.01
C LEU A 193 -3.34 35.04 12.29
N ALA A 194 -2.90 34.02 13.02
CA ALA A 194 -3.03 32.61 12.64
C ALA A 194 -4.14 32.01 13.51
N ALA A 195 -5.19 31.49 12.89
CA ALA A 195 -6.38 31.02 13.59
C ALA A 195 -6.92 29.72 12.99
N HIS A 196 -7.66 28.97 13.80
CA HIS A 196 -8.33 27.74 13.39
C HIS A 196 -9.84 27.98 13.33
N SER A 197 -10.54 27.41 12.34
CA SER A 197 -12.00 27.58 12.16
C SER A 197 -12.81 27.20 13.39
N GLY A 198 -12.44 26.11 14.07
CA GLY A 198 -13.09 25.65 15.30
C GLY A 198 -12.83 26.52 16.53
N GLU A 199 -12.04 27.59 16.42
CA GLU A 199 -11.82 28.53 17.53
C GLU A 199 -13.05 29.44 17.69
N THR A 200 -13.84 29.22 18.77
CA THR A 200 -15.08 29.95 19.07
C THR A 200 -14.96 31.48 19.10
N SER A 201 -13.75 32.02 19.24
CA SER A 201 -13.48 33.46 19.31
C SER A 201 -13.00 34.08 17.98
N ILE A 202 -12.80 33.31 16.91
CA ILE A 202 -12.17 33.83 15.68
C ILE A 202 -12.92 35.05 15.09
N VAL A 203 -14.24 34.98 15.00
CA VAL A 203 -15.09 36.07 14.49
C VAL A 203 -14.97 37.32 15.37
N SER A 204 -14.82 37.15 16.68
CA SER A 204 -14.60 38.28 17.60
C SER A 204 -13.22 38.91 17.42
N LYS A 205 -12.17 38.12 17.17
CA LYS A 205 -10.81 38.63 16.89
C LYS A 205 -10.78 39.41 15.57
N LEU A 206 -11.41 38.86 14.52
CA LEU A 206 -11.50 39.47 13.19
C LEU A 206 -12.35 40.76 13.20
N SER A 207 -13.36 40.87 14.06
CA SER A 207 -14.15 42.10 14.18
C SER A 207 -13.45 43.17 15.05
N ALA A 208 -12.65 42.76 16.03
CA ALA A 208 -11.97 43.68 16.95
C ALA A 208 -10.75 44.39 16.32
N LYS A 209 -10.06 43.75 15.37
CA LYS A 209 -8.79 44.26 14.83
C LYS A 209 -8.65 43.97 13.34
N LYS A 210 -8.00 44.90 12.64
CA LYS A 210 -7.57 44.71 11.25
C LYS A 210 -6.15 44.15 11.21
N PHE A 211 -5.93 43.16 10.36
CA PHE A 211 -4.64 42.49 10.20
C PHE A 211 -4.04 42.77 8.81
N LEU A 212 -2.72 42.73 8.74
CA LEU A 212 -1.96 42.71 7.49
C LEU A 212 -1.81 41.30 6.94
N ARG A 213 -1.76 40.29 7.81
CA ARG A 213 -1.55 38.88 7.46
C ARG A 213 -2.57 38.00 8.17
N LEU A 214 -3.31 37.19 7.42
CA LEU A 214 -4.24 36.21 7.96
C LEU A 214 -3.87 34.82 7.46
N SER A 215 -3.82 33.89 8.39
CA SER A 215 -3.63 32.46 8.12
C SER A 215 -4.74 31.69 8.82
N LEU A 216 -5.49 30.92 8.04
CA LEU A 216 -6.69 30.23 8.47
C LEU A 216 -6.54 28.74 8.17
N GLU A 217 -6.85 27.94 9.18
CA GLU A 217 -6.75 26.49 9.12
C GLU A 217 -8.06 25.84 9.57
N SER A 218 -8.57 24.89 8.79
CA SER A 218 -9.78 24.13 9.14
C SER A 218 -9.60 22.64 8.88
N LYS A 219 -10.16 21.81 9.76
CA LYS A 219 -10.16 20.35 9.57
C LYS A 219 -11.39 19.93 8.79
N SER A 220 -11.23 18.98 7.87
CA SER A 220 -12.31 18.47 6.99
C SER A 220 -13.52 17.87 7.72
N SER A 221 -13.42 17.62 9.04
CA SER A 221 -14.50 17.08 9.88
C SER A 221 -15.36 18.15 10.58
N GLU A 222 -15.02 19.43 10.49
CA GLU A 222 -15.77 20.52 11.14
C GLU A 222 -16.89 21.01 10.20
N SER A 223 -18.17 20.77 10.56
CA SER A 223 -19.34 21.20 9.79
C SER A 223 -19.56 22.72 9.81
N ASP A 224 -18.91 23.42 10.73
CA ASP A 224 -19.09 24.85 10.99
C ASP A 224 -17.88 25.64 10.45
N GLY A 225 -17.70 25.61 9.13
CA GLY A 225 -16.66 26.38 8.45
C GLY A 225 -16.82 27.89 8.64
N LEU A 226 -15.70 28.64 8.61
CA LEU A 226 -15.74 30.11 8.68
C LEU A 226 -16.40 30.68 7.41
N GLU A 227 -17.38 31.55 7.60
CA GLU A 227 -18.04 32.26 6.50
C GLU A 227 -17.14 33.35 5.91
N TRP A 228 -16.97 33.40 4.58
CA TRP A 228 -16.16 34.42 3.89
C TRP A 228 -16.56 35.85 4.25
N SER A 229 -17.85 36.09 4.48
CA SER A 229 -18.39 37.38 4.94
C SER A 229 -17.69 37.91 6.21
N SER A 230 -17.21 37.04 7.09
CA SER A 230 -16.48 37.42 8.31
C SER A 230 -15.13 38.08 8.03
N LEU A 231 -14.56 37.85 6.83
CA LEU A 231 -13.27 38.41 6.43
C LEU A 231 -13.42 39.78 5.75
N GLN A 232 -14.60 40.15 5.24
CA GLN A 232 -14.80 41.33 4.40
C GLN A 232 -14.40 42.66 5.06
N ALA A 233 -14.39 42.74 6.40
CA ALA A 233 -13.94 43.93 7.13
C ALA A 233 -12.41 44.16 7.07
N GLN A 234 -11.63 43.18 6.62
CA GLN A 234 -10.15 43.15 6.64
C GLN A 234 -9.53 43.89 5.44
N SER A 235 -9.98 45.13 5.20
CA SER A 235 -9.51 46.03 4.12
C SER A 235 -7.99 46.27 4.03
N THR A 236 -7.23 46.06 5.11
CA THR A 236 -5.76 46.25 5.16
C THR A 236 -4.97 45.01 4.78
N LEU A 237 -5.65 43.89 4.52
CA LEU A 237 -5.04 42.59 4.33
C LEU A 237 -4.09 42.59 3.13
N ARG A 238 -2.85 42.13 3.36
CA ARG A 238 -1.82 41.92 2.33
C ARG A 238 -1.61 40.44 2.02
N THR A 239 -1.74 39.58 3.02
CA THR A 239 -1.58 38.13 2.88
C THR A 239 -2.82 37.42 3.42
N LEU A 240 -3.44 36.57 2.61
CA LEU A 240 -4.46 35.61 3.04
C LEU A 240 -4.00 34.20 2.68
N ILE A 241 -3.83 33.37 3.70
CA ILE A 241 -3.56 31.94 3.57
C ILE A 241 -4.75 31.20 4.17
N SER A 242 -5.39 30.35 3.39
CA SER A 242 -6.47 29.49 3.83
C SER A 242 -6.20 28.06 3.44
N VAL A 243 -6.23 27.15 4.41
CA VAL A 243 -6.11 25.72 4.18
C VAL A 243 -7.34 25.01 4.76
N GLY A 244 -8.04 24.29 3.90
CA GLY A 244 -9.30 23.63 4.21
C GLY A 244 -10.53 24.45 3.80
N HIS A 245 -11.69 24.11 4.38
CA HIS A 245 -12.99 24.61 3.95
C HIS A 245 -13.30 26.02 4.47
N ILE A 246 -13.45 26.99 3.55
CA ILE A 246 -14.13 28.26 3.79
C ILE A 246 -15.48 28.22 3.08
N ASN A 247 -16.53 28.65 3.77
CA ASN A 247 -17.86 28.76 3.18
C ASN A 247 -17.92 29.99 2.26
N LEU A 248 -17.82 29.74 0.96
CA LEU A 248 -17.99 30.72 -0.11
C LEU A 248 -19.43 30.64 -0.66
N LYS A 249 -20.07 31.80 -0.78
CA LYS A 249 -21.42 31.96 -1.35
C LYS A 249 -21.34 32.62 -2.72
N HIS A 250 -22.39 32.43 -3.50
CA HIS A 250 -22.55 33.14 -4.77
C HIS A 250 -22.54 34.66 -4.53
N GLY A 251 -21.66 35.38 -5.21
CA GLY A 251 -21.47 36.84 -5.06
C GLY A 251 -20.35 37.24 -4.07
N ASP A 252 -19.71 36.28 -3.40
CA ASP A 252 -18.48 36.56 -2.65
C ASP A 252 -17.36 36.98 -3.60
N SER A 253 -16.61 38.01 -3.18
CA SER A 253 -15.66 38.70 -4.05
C SER A 253 -14.44 39.17 -3.27
N LEU A 254 -13.31 39.31 -3.97
CA LEU A 254 -12.04 39.77 -3.44
C LEU A 254 -11.95 41.30 -3.30
N VAL A 255 -12.90 42.05 -3.84
CA VAL A 255 -12.88 43.53 -3.88
C VAL A 255 -12.71 44.21 -2.52
N ASN A 256 -13.09 43.53 -1.45
CA ASN A 256 -12.93 44.00 -0.07
C ASN A 256 -11.48 43.98 0.41
N PHE A 257 -10.55 43.40 -0.35
CA PHE A 257 -9.13 43.26 -0.03
C PHE A 257 -8.23 44.01 -1.02
N PRO A 258 -8.35 45.35 -1.16
CA PRO A 258 -7.64 46.09 -2.21
C PRO A 258 -6.11 46.07 -2.05
N CYS A 259 -5.60 45.75 -0.86
CA CYS A 259 -4.18 45.74 -0.53
C CYS A 259 -3.50 44.37 -0.73
N ILE A 260 -4.25 43.32 -1.08
CA ILE A 260 -3.74 41.96 -1.06
C ILE A 260 -2.66 41.74 -2.13
N ARG A 261 -1.57 41.10 -1.72
CA ARG A 261 -0.39 40.75 -2.53
C ARG A 261 -0.22 39.25 -2.63
N THR A 262 -0.55 38.53 -1.57
CA THR A 262 -0.43 37.07 -1.48
C THR A 262 -1.79 36.46 -1.14
N LEU A 263 -2.33 35.67 -2.07
CA LEU A 263 -3.54 34.89 -1.89
C LEU A 263 -3.21 33.42 -2.07
N HIS A 264 -3.37 32.64 -1.01
CA HIS A 264 -3.23 31.19 -1.02
C HIS A 264 -4.50 30.56 -0.48
N ILE A 265 -5.15 29.73 -1.30
CA ILE A 265 -6.29 28.91 -0.90
C ILE A 265 -6.01 27.47 -1.31
N ASP A 266 -6.06 26.55 -0.33
CA ASP A 266 -5.96 25.10 -0.54
C ASP A 266 -7.29 24.45 -0.16
N SER A 267 -7.85 23.64 -1.06
CA SER A 267 -9.02 22.80 -0.84
C SER A 267 -10.33 23.59 -0.60
N ALA A 268 -10.71 24.47 -1.54
CA ALA A 268 -11.98 25.21 -1.51
C ALA A 268 -12.66 25.37 -2.89
N HIS A 269 -13.96 25.68 -2.89
CA HIS A 269 -14.73 26.03 -4.09
C HIS A 269 -14.53 27.52 -4.45
N VAL A 270 -13.43 27.83 -5.15
CA VAL A 270 -12.99 29.21 -5.39
C VAL A 270 -13.68 29.93 -6.56
N VAL A 271 -14.63 29.30 -7.25
CA VAL A 271 -15.25 29.81 -8.49
C VAL A 271 -15.75 31.26 -8.36
N ALA A 272 -16.43 31.59 -7.25
CA ALA A 272 -16.94 32.94 -7.01
C ALA A 272 -15.83 34.01 -6.92
N LEU A 273 -14.66 33.67 -6.38
CA LEU A 273 -13.55 34.61 -6.21
C LEU A 273 -12.82 34.89 -7.52
N VAL A 274 -12.78 33.90 -8.41
CA VAL A 274 -12.02 33.92 -9.68
C VAL A 274 -12.46 35.07 -10.58
N GLU A 275 -13.77 35.35 -10.64
CA GLU A 275 -14.33 36.43 -11.47
C GLU A 275 -13.81 37.82 -11.06
N SER A 276 -13.57 38.01 -9.75
CA SER A 276 -13.10 39.29 -9.18
C SER A 276 -11.58 39.45 -9.11
N LEU A 277 -10.79 38.45 -9.55
CA LEU A 277 -9.31 38.47 -9.43
C LEU A 277 -8.67 39.72 -10.05
N HIS A 278 -9.19 40.13 -11.21
CA HIS A 278 -8.67 41.27 -11.97
C HIS A 278 -8.79 42.61 -11.24
N GLU A 279 -9.68 42.70 -10.25
CA GLU A 279 -9.86 43.90 -9.44
C GLU A 279 -8.71 44.10 -8.45
N ILE A 280 -7.96 43.03 -8.15
CA ILE A 280 -6.85 43.03 -7.20
C ILE A 280 -5.52 43.37 -7.89
N LYS A 281 -5.35 44.66 -8.13
CA LYS A 281 -4.21 45.18 -8.91
C LYS A 281 -2.85 45.02 -8.23
N HIS A 282 -2.80 44.73 -6.93
CA HIS A 282 -1.55 44.56 -6.19
C HIS A 282 -1.14 43.10 -5.99
N LEU A 283 -1.93 42.14 -6.49
CA LEU A 283 -1.64 40.72 -6.33
C LEU A 283 -0.33 40.34 -7.05
N ARG A 284 0.51 39.60 -6.34
CA ARG A 284 1.81 39.10 -6.83
C ARG A 284 1.94 37.59 -6.71
N TYR A 285 1.26 36.99 -5.73
CA TYR A 285 1.19 35.55 -5.51
C TYR A 285 -0.25 35.09 -5.49
N LEU A 286 -0.59 34.20 -6.42
CA LEU A 286 -1.87 33.52 -6.52
C LEU A 286 -1.65 32.02 -6.41
N SER A 287 -2.26 31.39 -5.42
CA SER A 287 -2.25 29.94 -5.28
C SER A 287 -3.66 29.43 -5.02
N PHE A 288 -4.15 28.62 -5.94
CA PHE A 288 -5.35 27.80 -5.78
C PHE A 288 -4.92 26.35 -5.89
N ARG A 289 -4.76 25.68 -4.74
CA ARG A 289 -4.28 24.31 -4.68
C ARG A 289 -5.43 23.37 -4.36
N ASN A 290 -5.49 22.21 -5.02
CA ASN A 290 -6.56 21.22 -4.82
C ASN A 290 -7.97 21.85 -4.88
N CYS A 291 -8.18 22.85 -5.73
CA CYS A 291 -9.45 23.56 -5.85
C CYS A 291 -10.24 23.05 -7.05
N ASP A 292 -11.58 23.19 -7.01
CA ASP A 292 -12.46 22.90 -8.14
C ASP A 292 -12.47 24.08 -9.13
N LEU A 293 -11.33 24.29 -9.77
CA LEU A 293 -11.11 25.35 -10.74
C LEU A 293 -10.99 24.76 -12.15
N SER A 294 -11.84 25.22 -13.08
CA SER A 294 -11.81 24.77 -14.47
C SER A 294 -11.02 25.70 -15.41
N SER A 295 -10.96 27.00 -15.10
CA SER A 295 -10.25 28.00 -15.89
C SER A 295 -9.93 29.26 -15.07
N LEU A 296 -8.92 30.01 -15.53
CA LEU A 296 -8.65 31.38 -15.08
C LEU A 296 -9.30 32.37 -16.07
N PRO A 297 -9.72 33.57 -15.64
CA PRO A 297 -10.35 34.54 -16.51
C PRO A 297 -9.32 35.19 -17.43
N ASP A 298 -9.74 35.59 -18.65
CA ASP A 298 -8.87 36.30 -19.59
C ASP A 298 -8.36 37.65 -19.04
N SER A 299 -9.04 38.23 -18.05
CA SER A 299 -8.58 39.44 -17.37
C SER A 299 -7.33 39.22 -16.49
N ILE A 300 -6.88 37.97 -16.26
CA ILE A 300 -5.63 37.69 -15.53
C ILE A 300 -4.43 38.41 -16.15
N GLY A 301 -4.40 38.56 -17.49
CA GLY A 301 -3.32 39.25 -18.20
C GLY A 301 -3.25 40.76 -17.93
N GLU A 302 -4.24 41.35 -17.24
CA GLU A 302 -4.21 42.74 -16.79
C GLU A 302 -3.42 42.92 -15.48
N MET A 303 -3.15 41.82 -14.76
CA MET A 303 -2.51 41.81 -13.44
C MET A 303 -0.98 41.85 -13.55
N LYS A 304 -0.44 43.00 -14.00
CA LYS A 304 0.98 43.17 -14.37
C LYS A 304 2.02 42.92 -13.25
N PHE A 305 1.61 42.88 -11.99
CA PHE A 305 2.49 42.59 -10.86
C PHE A 305 2.49 41.12 -10.44
N LEU A 306 1.70 40.27 -11.10
CA LEU A 306 1.62 38.85 -10.78
C LEU A 306 2.94 38.16 -11.13
N GLN A 307 3.53 37.48 -10.13
CA GLN A 307 4.85 36.87 -10.19
C GLN A 307 4.79 35.36 -9.95
N TYR A 308 3.82 34.87 -9.17
CA TYR A 308 3.68 33.46 -8.81
C TYR A 308 2.24 33.01 -9.04
N ILE A 309 2.08 31.94 -9.81
CA ILE A 309 0.80 31.24 -10.02
C ILE A 309 0.99 29.77 -9.67
N ASN A 310 0.22 29.27 -8.72
CA ASN A 310 0.19 27.85 -8.35
C ASN A 310 -1.24 27.32 -8.47
N LEU A 311 -1.44 26.35 -9.36
CA LEU A 311 -2.72 25.69 -9.62
C LEU A 311 -2.67 24.19 -9.30
N ALA A 312 -1.63 23.74 -8.58
CA ALA A 312 -1.36 22.32 -8.40
C ALA A 312 -2.56 21.56 -7.81
N GLY A 313 -2.86 20.39 -8.36
CA GLY A 313 -3.98 19.55 -7.94
C GLY A 313 -5.37 20.03 -8.37
N CYS A 314 -5.49 21.13 -9.13
CA CYS A 314 -6.77 21.54 -9.74
C CYS A 314 -7.10 20.61 -10.92
N LYS A 315 -7.68 19.44 -10.63
CA LYS A 315 -7.91 18.37 -11.62
C LYS A 315 -8.87 18.75 -12.76
N GLN A 316 -9.72 19.76 -12.58
CA GLN A 316 -10.63 20.23 -13.63
C GLN A 316 -10.01 21.29 -14.55
N PHE A 317 -8.79 21.73 -14.28
CA PHE A 317 -8.13 22.79 -15.03
C PHE A 317 -7.56 22.26 -16.35
N LEU A 318 -8.08 22.74 -17.49
CA LEU A 318 -7.76 22.19 -18.82
C LEU A 318 -6.86 23.10 -19.68
N LYS A 319 -6.95 24.42 -19.53
CA LYS A 319 -6.21 25.39 -20.36
C LYS A 319 -5.87 26.67 -19.61
N LEU A 320 -4.73 27.26 -19.95
CA LEU A 320 -4.42 28.64 -19.56
C LEU A 320 -5.14 29.64 -20.49
N PRO A 321 -5.56 30.81 -19.98
CA PRO A 321 -6.08 31.90 -20.83
C PRO A 321 -4.98 32.49 -21.71
N ASP A 322 -5.32 32.90 -22.93
CA ASP A 322 -4.36 33.46 -23.91
C ASP A 322 -3.61 34.69 -23.37
N SER A 323 -4.28 35.44 -22.49
CA SER A 323 -3.72 36.65 -21.88
C SER A 323 -2.59 36.39 -20.88
N ILE A 324 -2.34 35.14 -20.48
CA ILE A 324 -1.26 34.78 -19.53
C ILE A 324 0.12 35.24 -20.05
N ILE A 325 0.31 35.26 -21.37
CA ILE A 325 1.56 35.69 -22.01
C ILE A 325 1.87 37.18 -21.78
N LYS A 326 0.89 37.97 -21.34
CA LYS A 326 1.05 39.39 -20.98
C LYS A 326 1.72 39.58 -19.60
N LEU A 327 1.85 38.52 -18.80
CA LEU A 327 2.43 38.57 -17.46
C LEU A 327 3.96 38.51 -17.49
N GLU A 328 4.60 39.55 -18.04
CA GLU A 328 6.06 39.60 -18.21
C GLU A 328 6.88 39.45 -16.91
N GLN A 329 6.25 39.72 -15.75
CA GLN A 329 6.87 39.59 -14.42
C GLN A 329 6.71 38.18 -13.82
N LEU A 330 6.05 37.25 -14.51
CA LEU A 330 5.82 35.89 -14.01
C LEU A 330 7.15 35.14 -13.86
N ARG A 331 7.36 34.58 -12.66
CA ARG A 331 8.58 33.88 -12.24
C ARG A 331 8.31 32.41 -11.91
N TYR A 332 7.09 32.08 -11.50
CA TYR A 332 6.69 30.74 -11.09
C TYR A 332 5.32 30.38 -11.66
N LEU A 333 5.23 29.22 -12.29
CA LEU A 333 4.00 28.62 -12.75
C LEU A 333 3.99 27.14 -12.38
N ASN A 334 3.05 26.71 -11.53
CA ASN A 334 2.89 25.31 -11.17
C ASN A 334 1.52 24.80 -11.61
N LEU A 335 1.55 23.76 -12.45
CA LEU A 335 0.41 23.08 -13.04
C LEU A 335 0.43 21.56 -12.73
N ASP A 336 1.26 21.12 -11.78
CA ASP A 336 1.39 19.71 -11.42
C ASP A 336 0.05 19.13 -10.97
N ASN A 337 -0.24 17.89 -11.36
CA ASN A 337 -1.49 17.18 -11.04
C ASN A 337 -2.76 17.94 -11.50
N THR A 338 -2.66 18.72 -12.56
CA THR A 338 -3.82 19.25 -13.31
C THR A 338 -4.02 18.44 -14.59
N ASN A 339 -5.19 18.56 -15.23
CA ASN A 339 -5.46 17.94 -16.52
C ASN A 339 -5.17 18.90 -17.69
N ILE A 340 -4.20 19.80 -17.51
CA ILE A 340 -3.89 20.80 -18.54
C ILE A 340 -3.30 20.14 -19.78
N ASN A 341 -3.91 20.43 -20.93
CA ASN A 341 -3.45 19.97 -22.24
C ASN A 341 -3.16 21.11 -23.21
N GLY A 342 -3.50 22.35 -22.86
CA GLY A 342 -3.31 23.54 -23.70
C GLY A 342 -2.60 24.70 -23.00
N ILE A 343 -1.43 25.08 -23.51
CA ILE A 343 -0.72 26.34 -23.19
C ILE A 343 -0.82 27.27 -24.41
N PRO A 344 -1.16 28.56 -24.26
CA PRO A 344 -1.30 29.46 -25.40
C PRO A 344 0.04 29.74 -26.09
N LYS A 345 -0.01 29.93 -27.42
CA LYS A 345 1.16 30.33 -28.23
C LYS A 345 1.71 31.68 -27.79
N GLY A 346 3.03 31.84 -27.92
CA GLY A 346 3.74 33.06 -27.51
C GLY A 346 4.26 33.01 -26.08
N PHE A 347 4.14 31.88 -25.37
CA PHE A 347 4.71 31.63 -24.05
C PHE A 347 6.21 31.97 -23.95
N ARG A 348 6.93 31.90 -25.07
CA ARG A 348 8.36 32.26 -25.20
C ARG A 348 8.75 33.66 -24.69
N VAL A 349 7.79 34.59 -24.56
CA VAL A 349 8.04 35.97 -24.07
C VAL A 349 8.26 36.04 -22.56
N LEU A 350 7.84 35.02 -21.80
CA LEU A 350 7.89 34.96 -20.34
C LEU A 350 9.30 34.63 -19.81
N THR A 351 10.31 35.38 -20.26
CA THR A 351 11.74 35.15 -19.98
C THR A 351 12.15 35.33 -18.51
N ASN A 352 11.25 35.85 -17.67
CA ASN A 352 11.45 35.96 -16.22
C ASN A 352 11.09 34.70 -15.44
N LEU A 353 10.55 33.66 -16.09
CA LEU A 353 10.29 32.38 -15.46
C LEU A 353 11.58 31.77 -14.87
N ARG A 354 11.44 31.23 -13.66
CA ARG A 354 12.45 30.49 -12.90
C ARG A 354 11.98 29.05 -12.66
N ILE A 355 10.69 28.85 -12.43
CA ILE A 355 10.11 27.54 -12.17
C ILE A 355 8.86 27.38 -13.01
N VAL A 356 8.82 26.30 -13.79
CA VAL A 356 7.62 25.85 -14.50
C VAL A 356 7.46 24.37 -14.21
N SER A 357 6.35 23.96 -13.60
CA SER A 357 6.03 22.55 -13.35
C SER A 357 4.69 22.19 -14.02
N GLY A 358 4.54 20.93 -14.45
CA GLY A 358 3.37 20.46 -15.18
C GLY A 358 3.18 21.06 -16.59
N PHE A 359 4.27 21.41 -17.30
CA PHE A 359 4.15 21.92 -18.67
C PHE A 359 3.77 20.78 -19.63
N PRO A 360 2.62 20.85 -20.33
CA PRO A 360 2.18 19.78 -21.22
C PRO A 360 3.05 19.73 -22.49
N ALA A 361 3.49 18.53 -22.86
CA ALA A 361 4.29 18.29 -24.05
C ALA A 361 3.46 18.00 -25.31
N GLN A 362 2.12 18.02 -25.21
CA GLN A 362 1.20 17.79 -26.31
C GLN A 362 1.28 18.91 -27.34
N GLU A 363 1.46 18.54 -28.61
CA GLU A 363 1.54 19.47 -29.73
C GLU A 363 0.27 19.36 -30.59
N GLU A 364 -0.74 20.17 -30.28
CA GLU A 364 -1.95 20.32 -31.08
C GLU A 364 -1.97 21.67 -31.83
N ASP A 365 -2.65 21.70 -32.98
CA ASP A 365 -2.78 22.90 -33.80
C ASP A 365 -3.46 24.04 -33.03
N GLY A 366 -2.67 25.06 -32.67
CA GLY A 366 -3.16 26.23 -31.94
C GLY A 366 -2.49 26.46 -30.59
N TRP A 367 -1.84 25.43 -30.04
CA TRP A 367 -1.18 25.48 -28.74
C TRP A 367 0.34 25.66 -28.83
N CYS A 368 0.95 25.97 -27.70
CA CYS A 368 2.38 26.16 -27.49
C CYS A 368 3.12 24.83 -27.72
N SER A 369 4.19 24.85 -28.51
CA SER A 369 5.09 23.70 -28.65
C SER A 369 6.26 23.78 -27.67
N LEU A 370 7.02 22.68 -27.53
CA LEU A 370 8.23 22.64 -26.71
C LEU A 370 9.31 23.63 -27.19
N GLU A 371 9.26 24.06 -28.46
CA GLU A 371 10.17 25.08 -29.03
C GLU A 371 10.08 26.42 -28.30
N GLU A 372 8.91 26.77 -27.75
CA GLU A 372 8.74 28.03 -27.03
C GLU A 372 9.46 28.06 -25.67
N LEU A 373 9.90 26.90 -25.16
CA LEU A 373 10.75 26.83 -23.98
C LEU A 373 12.18 27.27 -24.28
N ALA A 374 12.66 27.19 -25.53
CA ALA A 374 14.04 27.52 -25.91
C ALA A 374 14.58 28.84 -25.32
N PRO A 375 13.92 30.00 -25.51
CA PRO A 375 14.42 31.29 -25.01
C PRO A 375 14.34 31.47 -23.49
N LEU A 376 13.69 30.56 -22.76
CA LEU A 376 13.57 30.61 -21.30
C LEU A 376 14.86 30.10 -20.63
N SER A 377 15.95 30.86 -20.76
CA SER A 377 17.30 30.47 -20.30
C SER A 377 17.51 30.60 -18.78
N ARG A 378 16.64 31.36 -18.09
CA ARG A 378 16.70 31.59 -16.64
C ARG A 378 15.94 30.55 -15.82
N LEU A 379 15.36 29.52 -16.47
CA LEU A 379 14.69 28.42 -15.79
C LEU A 379 15.68 27.66 -14.91
N LYS A 380 15.27 27.44 -13.66
CA LYS A 380 15.94 26.65 -12.64
C LYS A 380 15.29 25.29 -12.46
N ILE A 381 13.96 25.23 -12.54
CA ILE A 381 13.20 23.99 -12.43
C ILE A 381 12.22 23.93 -13.60
N LEU A 382 12.20 22.78 -14.28
CA LEU A 382 11.28 22.50 -15.37
C LEU A 382 10.64 21.11 -15.16
N GLY A 383 9.31 21.06 -15.13
CA GLY A 383 8.54 19.83 -15.19
C GLY A 383 7.78 19.73 -16.50
N LEU A 384 8.01 18.66 -17.27
CA LEU A 384 7.28 18.33 -18.49
C LEU A 384 6.35 17.14 -18.22
N GLN A 385 5.11 17.21 -18.70
CA GLN A 385 4.10 16.16 -18.55
C GLN A 385 3.49 15.74 -19.89
N GLY A 386 2.93 14.54 -19.95
CA GLY A 386 2.34 13.99 -21.17
C GLY A 386 3.36 13.78 -22.30
N LEU A 387 4.60 13.41 -21.97
CA LEU A 387 5.70 13.24 -22.94
C LEU A 387 5.41 12.19 -24.02
N GLU A 388 4.54 11.23 -23.76
CA GLU A 388 4.05 10.24 -24.71
C GLU A 388 3.23 10.85 -25.86
N ASN A 389 2.68 12.04 -25.65
CA ASN A 389 1.85 12.76 -26.62
C ASN A 389 2.69 13.63 -27.59
N VAL A 390 4.01 13.70 -27.41
CA VAL A 390 4.91 14.39 -28.36
C VAL A 390 4.84 13.70 -29.71
N SER A 391 4.53 14.41 -30.79
CA SER A 391 4.28 13.81 -32.11
C SER A 391 5.55 13.23 -32.76
N ALA A 392 6.63 14.00 -32.76
CA ALA A 392 7.94 13.63 -33.30
C ALA A 392 9.05 13.92 -32.29
N SER A 393 10.01 13.00 -32.11
CA SER A 393 11.12 13.18 -31.15
C SER A 393 11.93 14.46 -31.43
N SER A 394 12.07 14.85 -32.71
CA SER A 394 12.74 16.09 -33.11
C SER A 394 12.10 17.36 -32.53
N SER A 395 10.81 17.34 -32.18
CA SER A 395 10.16 18.46 -31.48
C SER A 395 10.69 18.62 -30.06
N ALA A 396 10.99 17.52 -29.37
CA ALA A 396 11.52 17.55 -28.01
C ALA A 396 12.91 18.22 -27.94
N ALA A 397 13.75 17.98 -28.95
CA ALA A 397 15.07 18.63 -29.09
C ALA A 397 14.98 20.16 -29.11
N LYS A 398 13.86 20.72 -29.60
CA LYS A 398 13.65 22.17 -29.69
C LYS A 398 13.47 22.84 -28.32
N ALA A 399 13.21 22.09 -27.26
CA ALA A 399 13.20 22.62 -25.89
C ALA A 399 14.59 23.13 -25.45
N LYS A 400 15.67 22.66 -26.10
CA LYS A 400 17.07 23.07 -25.87
C LYS A 400 17.48 22.98 -24.40
N LEU A 401 17.13 21.87 -23.73
CA LEU A 401 17.39 21.68 -22.29
C LEU A 401 18.90 21.78 -21.96
N SER A 402 19.76 21.25 -22.81
CA SER A 402 21.22 21.27 -22.64
C SER A 402 21.82 22.68 -22.68
N GLU A 403 21.14 23.66 -23.30
CA GLU A 403 21.56 25.06 -23.35
C GLU A 403 21.15 25.84 -22.07
N LYS A 404 20.31 25.27 -21.20
CA LYS A 404 19.77 25.93 -20.00
C LYS A 404 20.72 25.81 -18.81
N VAL A 405 21.79 26.58 -18.83
CA VAL A 405 22.87 26.56 -17.81
C VAL A 405 22.44 26.83 -16.36
N HIS A 406 21.23 27.36 -16.13
CA HIS A 406 20.68 27.61 -14.79
C HIS A 406 19.75 26.50 -14.30
N LEU A 407 19.42 25.51 -15.16
CA LEU A 407 18.49 24.44 -14.83
C LEU A 407 19.15 23.46 -13.85
N THR A 408 18.61 23.40 -12.64
CA THR A 408 19.07 22.53 -11.55
C THR A 408 18.06 21.43 -11.23
N GLY A 409 16.79 21.58 -11.58
CA GLY A 409 15.74 20.58 -11.39
C GLY A 409 15.02 20.24 -12.70
N LEU A 410 14.85 18.95 -12.97
CA LEU A 410 14.12 18.47 -14.14
C LEU A 410 13.15 17.36 -13.73
N SER A 411 11.90 17.46 -14.17
CA SER A 411 10.90 16.40 -14.04
C SER A 411 10.37 16.03 -15.42
N LEU A 412 10.42 14.74 -15.75
CA LEU A 412 9.95 14.18 -17.02
C LEU A 412 8.86 13.16 -16.71
N ILE A 413 7.62 13.48 -17.08
CA ILE A 413 6.44 12.72 -16.69
C ILE A 413 5.70 12.24 -17.94
N CYS A 414 5.40 10.95 -17.99
CA CYS A 414 4.39 10.37 -18.86
C CYS A 414 3.12 10.11 -18.06
N ASP A 415 1.94 10.30 -18.66
CA ASP A 415 0.69 10.05 -17.93
C ASP A 415 0.45 8.54 -17.74
N TYR A 416 -0.31 8.19 -16.69
CA TYR A 416 -0.52 6.83 -16.19
C TYR A 416 -1.28 5.93 -17.18
N ARG A 417 -0.64 5.48 -18.26
CA ARG A 417 -1.24 4.55 -19.24
C ARG A 417 -1.31 3.11 -18.76
N LEU A 418 -0.45 2.69 -17.81
CA LEU A 418 -0.22 1.27 -17.48
C LEU A 418 -0.41 0.94 -15.98
N TYR A 419 -1.05 1.81 -15.22
CA TYR A 419 -1.32 1.56 -13.80
C TYR A 419 -2.27 0.36 -13.66
N GLY A 420 -1.78 -0.77 -13.15
CA GLY A 420 -2.56 -2.01 -12.98
C GLY A 420 -2.72 -2.92 -14.21
N LEU A 421 -2.13 -2.58 -15.37
CA LEU A 421 -2.48 -3.22 -16.66
C LEU A 421 -1.52 -4.32 -17.14
N ILE A 422 -0.59 -4.81 -16.31
CA ILE A 422 0.34 -5.86 -16.77
C ILE A 422 -0.29 -7.27 -16.74
N GLU A 423 -1.48 -7.48 -16.13
CA GLU A 423 -2.08 -8.84 -16.09
C GLU A 423 -3.56 -8.98 -16.53
N GLU A 424 -4.36 -7.94 -16.70
CA GLU A 424 -5.82 -8.16 -16.90
C GLU A 424 -6.48 -7.58 -18.17
N GLN A 425 -5.83 -6.68 -18.92
CA GLN A 425 -6.39 -6.20 -20.19
C GLN A 425 -5.24 -5.97 -21.18
N GLY A 426 -5.20 -6.76 -22.25
CA GLY A 426 -4.11 -6.83 -23.23
C GLY A 426 -3.86 -5.58 -24.09
N THR A 427 -3.80 -4.40 -23.51
CA THR A 427 -3.16 -3.22 -24.13
C THR A 427 -1.65 -3.35 -23.98
N SER A 428 -1.03 -4.17 -24.82
CA SER A 428 0.42 -4.16 -24.99
C SER A 428 0.82 -2.86 -25.69
N VAL A 429 1.72 -2.08 -25.08
CA VAL A 429 2.35 -0.94 -25.76
C VAL A 429 3.02 -1.45 -27.05
N SER A 430 2.79 -0.76 -28.16
CA SER A 430 3.39 -1.17 -29.44
C SER A 430 4.90 -0.91 -29.46
N GLU A 431 5.64 -1.67 -30.28
CA GLU A 431 7.08 -1.45 -30.43
C GLU A 431 7.41 -0.05 -30.98
N GLU A 432 6.53 0.51 -31.81
CA GLU A 432 6.63 1.87 -32.32
C GLU A 432 6.53 2.91 -31.19
N GLU A 433 5.62 2.72 -30.24
CA GLU A 433 5.46 3.59 -29.07
C GLU A 433 6.67 3.50 -28.13
N HIS A 434 7.20 2.30 -27.87
CA HIS A 434 8.45 2.12 -27.11
C HIS A 434 9.60 2.88 -27.76
N GLN A 435 9.80 2.69 -29.07
CA GLN A 435 10.90 3.33 -29.78
C GLN A 435 10.73 4.86 -29.84
N LYS A 436 9.49 5.33 -29.93
CA LYS A 436 9.15 6.76 -29.94
C LYS A 436 9.48 7.41 -28.60
N ILE A 437 9.05 6.83 -27.48
CA ILE A 437 9.29 7.42 -26.16
C ILE A 437 10.77 7.42 -25.80
N GLU A 438 11.50 6.36 -26.15
CA GLU A 438 12.97 6.30 -26.00
C GLU A 438 13.64 7.45 -26.74
N LYS A 439 13.27 7.69 -28.00
CA LYS A 439 13.80 8.81 -28.80
C LYS A 439 13.42 10.17 -28.22
N VAL A 440 12.20 10.35 -27.72
CA VAL A 440 11.77 11.61 -27.10
C VAL A 440 12.64 11.93 -25.88
N PHE A 441 12.84 10.96 -24.99
CA PHE A 441 13.68 11.18 -23.81
C PHE A 441 15.17 11.36 -24.16
N ASP A 442 15.68 10.69 -25.20
CA ASP A 442 17.05 10.90 -25.69
C ASP A 442 17.31 12.35 -26.12
N GLU A 443 16.32 13.00 -26.75
CA GLU A 443 16.41 14.39 -27.20
C GLU A 443 16.26 15.41 -26.06
N LEU A 444 15.65 15.01 -24.92
CA LEU A 444 15.50 15.84 -23.72
C LEU A 444 16.75 15.81 -22.83
N CYS A 445 17.90 16.07 -23.42
CA CYS A 445 19.19 15.97 -22.76
C CYS A 445 19.40 17.12 -21.74
N PRO A 446 19.55 16.83 -20.44
CA PRO A 446 19.74 17.84 -19.40
C PRO A 446 21.15 18.47 -19.41
N PRO A 447 21.34 19.65 -18.78
CA PRO A 447 22.65 20.27 -18.62
C PRO A 447 23.44 19.62 -17.45
N PRO A 448 24.79 19.74 -17.44
CA PRO A 448 25.66 19.04 -16.49
C PRO A 448 25.54 19.53 -15.03
N ASN A 449 24.94 20.70 -14.80
CA ASN A 449 24.72 21.31 -13.49
C ASN A 449 23.38 20.89 -12.84
N LEU A 450 22.67 19.92 -13.42
CA LEU A 450 21.45 19.36 -12.85
C LEU A 450 21.73 18.74 -11.47
N ASP A 451 20.91 19.08 -10.48
CA ASP A 451 20.96 18.64 -9.08
C ASP A 451 19.88 17.59 -8.80
N PHE A 452 18.66 17.83 -9.29
CA PHE A 452 17.48 17.00 -9.08
C PHE A 452 16.91 16.50 -10.40
N LEU A 453 16.71 15.19 -10.52
CA LEU A 453 16.04 14.55 -11.65
C LEU A 453 14.91 13.65 -11.15
N TYR A 454 13.70 13.87 -11.67
CA TYR A 454 12.54 13.03 -11.47
C TYR A 454 12.03 12.48 -12.81
N ILE A 455 11.82 11.17 -12.89
CA ILE A 455 11.23 10.51 -14.06
C ILE A 455 10.01 9.71 -13.57
N ASN A 456 8.87 9.87 -14.24
CA ASN A 456 7.63 9.17 -13.90
C ASN A 456 6.96 8.56 -15.14
N GLY A 457 6.47 7.33 -15.01
CA GLY A 457 5.63 6.67 -16.03
C GLY A 457 6.39 6.27 -17.30
N TYR A 458 7.71 6.20 -17.24
CA TYR A 458 8.52 5.88 -18.40
C TYR A 458 8.33 4.42 -18.83
N PHE A 459 7.82 4.22 -20.05
CA PHE A 459 7.53 2.90 -20.63
C PHE A 459 8.48 2.53 -21.79
N GLY A 460 9.64 3.17 -21.93
CA GLY A 460 10.69 2.69 -22.82
C GLY A 460 11.35 1.43 -22.26
N ARG A 461 11.91 0.58 -23.12
CA ARG A 461 12.62 -0.64 -22.67
C ARG A 461 14.00 -0.30 -22.14
N ARG A 462 14.66 0.70 -22.75
CA ARG A 462 15.98 1.20 -22.37
C ARG A 462 15.88 2.61 -21.81
N LEU A 463 16.72 2.94 -20.85
CA LEU A 463 16.82 4.31 -20.33
C LEU A 463 17.54 5.24 -21.32
N PRO A 464 17.38 6.56 -21.20
CA PRO A 464 17.96 7.52 -22.13
C PRO A 464 19.50 7.45 -22.16
N ARG A 465 20.10 7.65 -23.34
CA ARG A 465 21.55 7.50 -23.56
C ARG A 465 22.39 8.40 -22.68
N TRP A 466 21.89 9.59 -22.35
CA TRP A 466 22.55 10.54 -21.46
C TRP A 466 22.51 10.11 -19.98
N MET A 467 21.66 9.16 -19.57
CA MET A 467 21.70 8.53 -18.24
C MET A 467 22.68 7.35 -18.19
N ILE A 468 22.85 6.64 -19.31
CA ILE A 468 23.66 5.42 -19.38
C ILE A 468 25.13 5.76 -19.62
N SER A 469 25.43 6.77 -20.44
CA SER A 469 26.79 7.10 -20.84
C SER A 469 27.23 8.50 -20.42
N SER A 470 28.25 8.56 -19.56
CA SER A 470 28.95 9.79 -19.19
C SER A 470 29.67 10.48 -20.36
N SER A 471 29.76 9.82 -21.52
CA SER A 471 30.28 10.40 -22.77
C SER A 471 29.31 11.37 -23.46
N VAL A 472 28.01 11.25 -23.20
CA VAL A 472 26.96 12.12 -23.77
C VAL A 472 26.84 13.38 -22.91
N VAL A 473 26.53 13.23 -21.62
CA VAL A 473 26.55 14.31 -20.63
C VAL A 473 27.06 13.75 -19.30
N ALA A 474 28.02 14.44 -18.70
CA ALA A 474 28.46 14.14 -17.35
C ALA A 474 27.60 14.92 -16.34
N LEU A 475 26.63 14.24 -15.71
CA LEU A 475 25.76 14.79 -14.65
C LEU A 475 26.50 14.97 -13.33
N LYS A 476 27.58 15.77 -13.36
CA LYS A 476 28.54 15.92 -12.26
C LYS A 476 27.95 16.60 -11.03
N SER A 477 26.76 17.19 -11.11
CA SER A 477 26.14 17.90 -9.99
C SER A 477 24.92 17.19 -9.41
N LEU A 478 24.52 16.03 -9.99
CA LEU A 478 23.28 15.35 -9.61
C LEU A 478 23.40 14.80 -8.20
N ARG A 479 22.50 15.23 -7.31
CA ARG A 479 22.41 14.77 -5.90
C ARG A 479 21.22 13.88 -5.67
N THR A 480 20.14 14.10 -6.39
CA THR A 480 18.88 13.38 -6.19
C THR A 480 18.38 12.81 -7.52
N LEU A 481 18.20 11.49 -7.55
CA LEU A 481 17.54 10.78 -8.64
C LEU A 481 16.31 10.05 -8.09
N MET A 482 15.14 10.40 -8.61
CA MET A 482 13.89 9.74 -8.30
C MET A 482 13.28 9.19 -9.59
N VAL A 483 13.01 7.89 -9.61
CA VAL A 483 12.38 7.23 -10.74
C VAL A 483 11.16 6.47 -10.23
N HIS A 484 10.00 6.82 -10.76
CA HIS A 484 8.74 6.16 -10.47
C HIS A 484 8.20 5.52 -11.76
N ASP A 485 7.71 4.30 -11.63
CA ASP A 485 7.01 3.59 -12.69
C ASP A 485 7.83 3.40 -13.97
N LEU A 486 8.85 2.54 -13.88
CA LEU A 486 9.58 1.99 -15.03
C LEU A 486 8.84 0.77 -15.60
N ALA A 487 7.63 0.99 -16.09
CA ALA A 487 6.68 -0.07 -16.44
C ALA A 487 7.26 -1.14 -17.37
N CYS A 488 8.09 -0.74 -18.34
CA CYS A 488 8.61 -1.62 -19.40
C CYS A 488 10.14 -1.76 -19.42
N CYS A 489 10.84 -1.13 -18.47
CA CYS A 489 12.30 -1.10 -18.48
C CYS A 489 12.89 -2.44 -18.00
N THR A 490 13.88 -2.96 -18.72
CA THR A 490 14.46 -4.28 -18.43
C THR A 490 15.70 -4.23 -17.55
N GLU A 491 16.35 -3.08 -17.45
CA GLU A 491 17.65 -2.91 -16.78
C GLU A 491 17.78 -1.53 -16.13
N LEU A 492 18.53 -1.46 -15.03
CA LEU A 492 18.94 -0.17 -14.43
C LEU A 492 20.18 0.39 -15.15
N PRO A 493 20.46 1.69 -15.10
CA PRO A 493 21.59 2.26 -15.82
C PRO A 493 22.92 2.00 -15.11
N ASP A 494 23.86 1.38 -15.82
CA ASP A 494 25.22 1.06 -15.36
C ASP A 494 26.07 2.30 -15.06
N GLY A 495 25.72 3.45 -15.64
CA GLY A 495 26.42 4.72 -15.46
C GLY A 495 26.19 5.42 -14.12
N LEU A 496 25.15 5.05 -13.36
CA LEU A 496 24.77 5.77 -12.12
C LEU A 496 25.84 5.68 -11.03
N CYS A 497 26.58 4.58 -10.98
CA CYS A 497 27.64 4.37 -9.99
C CYS A 497 28.78 5.39 -10.08
N GLN A 498 28.94 6.03 -11.25
CA GLN A 498 29.98 7.02 -11.52
C GLN A 498 29.62 8.43 -11.05
N LEU A 499 28.38 8.67 -10.60
CA LEU A 499 27.90 10.01 -10.24
C LEU A 499 28.53 10.47 -8.91
N PRO A 500 29.40 11.52 -8.92
CA PRO A 500 30.28 11.80 -7.79
C PRO A 500 29.59 12.47 -6.59
N TYR A 501 28.41 13.07 -6.78
CA TYR A 501 27.67 13.80 -5.74
C TYR A 501 26.27 13.25 -5.49
N LEU A 502 25.94 12.08 -6.03
CA LEU A 502 24.63 11.47 -5.83
C LEU A 502 24.47 11.07 -4.36
N GLU A 503 23.48 11.64 -3.70
CA GLU A 503 23.20 11.53 -2.26
C GLU A 503 21.95 10.69 -1.99
N PHE A 504 20.95 10.75 -2.88
CA PHE A 504 19.70 10.00 -2.78
C PHE A 504 19.30 9.37 -4.13
N ILE A 505 18.95 8.08 -4.08
CA ILE A 505 18.31 7.35 -5.19
C ILE A 505 17.02 6.72 -4.68
N GLN A 506 15.94 6.95 -5.41
CA GLN A 506 14.69 6.20 -5.25
C GLN A 506 14.28 5.60 -6.59
N ILE A 507 14.07 4.29 -6.61
CA ILE A 507 13.47 3.57 -7.73
C ILE A 507 12.22 2.88 -7.18
N SER A 508 11.07 3.24 -7.72
CA SER A 508 9.78 2.74 -7.27
C SER A 508 8.98 2.23 -8.46
N ARG A 509 8.36 1.05 -8.33
CA ARG A 509 7.58 0.37 -9.38
C ARG A 509 8.42 0.13 -10.65
N ALA A 510 9.22 -0.94 -10.66
CA ALA A 510 9.95 -1.40 -11.84
C ALA A 510 9.67 -2.90 -12.07
N PRO A 511 8.47 -3.25 -12.58
CA PRO A 511 7.95 -4.61 -12.49
C PRO A 511 8.64 -5.62 -13.41
N ILE A 512 9.37 -5.20 -14.44
CA ILE A 512 10.04 -6.12 -15.37
C ILE A 512 11.47 -6.46 -14.94
N ILE A 513 12.09 -5.66 -14.07
CA ILE A 513 13.49 -5.83 -13.68
C ILE A 513 13.62 -7.08 -12.81
N LYS A 514 14.31 -8.10 -13.33
CA LYS A 514 14.52 -9.39 -12.65
C LYS A 514 15.85 -9.47 -11.89
N ARG A 515 16.87 -8.79 -12.40
CA ARG A 515 18.24 -8.85 -11.86
C ARG A 515 18.89 -7.47 -11.86
N ILE A 516 19.62 -7.18 -10.80
CA ILE A 516 20.60 -6.09 -10.72
C ILE A 516 21.98 -6.72 -10.56
N GLY A 517 22.78 -6.71 -11.63
CA GLY A 517 24.10 -7.34 -11.65
C GLY A 517 25.27 -6.41 -11.30
N PRO A 518 26.51 -6.90 -11.40
CA PRO A 518 27.73 -6.15 -11.11
C PRO A 518 27.91 -4.89 -11.96
N GLU A 519 27.28 -4.81 -13.12
CA GLU A 519 27.23 -3.65 -14.02
C GLU A 519 26.69 -2.39 -13.33
N PHE A 520 25.83 -2.56 -12.33
CA PHE A 520 25.34 -1.46 -11.50
C PHE A 520 26.42 -0.88 -10.57
N MET A 521 27.50 -1.63 -10.31
CA MET A 521 28.62 -1.20 -9.45
C MET A 521 29.89 -0.87 -10.24
N GLN A 522 30.01 -1.33 -11.48
CA GLN A 522 31.20 -1.16 -12.29
C GLN A 522 30.85 -0.83 -13.74
N PRO A 523 31.41 0.24 -14.31
CA PRO A 523 31.24 0.56 -15.73
C PRO A 523 31.99 -0.49 -16.59
N TYR A 524 31.25 -1.26 -17.39
CA TYR A 524 31.85 -2.05 -18.47
C TYR A 524 32.05 -1.16 -19.69
N HIS A 525 33.27 -0.71 -19.95
CA HIS A 525 33.59 -0.22 -21.29
C HIS A 525 33.62 -1.41 -22.26
N HIS A 526 32.59 -1.54 -23.09
CA HIS A 526 32.69 -2.32 -24.31
C HIS A 526 33.85 -1.73 -25.12
N HIS A 527 34.95 -2.48 -25.24
CA HIS A 527 36.24 -2.11 -25.85
C HIS A 527 37.30 -1.46 -24.92
N GLY A 528 37.77 -2.20 -23.92
CA GLY A 528 39.03 -1.88 -23.24
C GLY A 528 39.41 -2.89 -22.16
N LEU A 529 40.33 -3.81 -22.47
CA LEU A 529 40.99 -4.69 -21.50
C LEU A 529 41.92 -3.85 -20.60
N HIS A 530 41.41 -3.06 -19.66
CA HIS A 530 42.09 -2.64 -18.43
C HIS A 530 41.11 -1.83 -17.57
N PRO A 531 40.76 -2.28 -16.34
CA PRO A 531 40.03 -1.45 -15.40
C PRO A 531 40.92 -0.25 -15.02
N THR A 532 40.52 0.94 -15.43
CA THR A 532 41.10 2.19 -14.93
C THR A 532 40.92 2.23 -13.40
N GLN A 533 42.03 2.49 -12.70
CA GLN A 533 42.16 2.67 -11.23
C GLN A 533 40.84 2.73 -10.44
N ALA A 534 40.65 1.75 -9.56
CA ALA A 534 39.61 1.58 -8.53
C ALA A 534 38.88 2.88 -8.11
N ALA A 535 37.90 3.32 -8.90
CA ALA A 535 36.97 4.36 -8.50
C ALA A 535 35.90 3.73 -7.60
N VAL A 536 35.64 4.32 -6.43
CA VAL A 536 34.60 3.87 -5.51
C VAL A 536 33.23 4.16 -6.13
N ALA A 537 32.41 3.13 -6.28
CA ALA A 537 31.05 3.26 -6.78
C ALA A 537 30.15 3.98 -5.76
N PHE A 538 29.31 4.91 -6.23
CA PHE A 538 28.39 5.69 -5.40
C PHE A 538 29.09 6.36 -4.19
N PRO A 539 30.10 7.22 -4.41
CA PRO A 539 30.99 7.70 -3.36
C PRO A 539 30.31 8.57 -2.29
N ARG A 540 29.15 9.17 -2.61
CA ARG A 540 28.39 10.06 -1.72
C ARG A 540 26.96 9.61 -1.42
N LEU A 541 26.56 8.43 -1.91
CA LEU A 541 25.18 7.98 -1.77
C LEU A 541 24.89 7.68 -0.30
N SER A 542 23.98 8.44 0.29
CA SER A 542 23.62 8.34 1.70
C SER A 542 22.34 7.52 1.90
N LYS A 543 21.43 7.53 0.94
CA LYS A 543 20.10 6.92 1.08
C LYS A 543 19.70 6.25 -0.24
N MET A 544 19.23 5.01 -0.18
CA MET A 544 18.77 4.25 -1.35
C MET A 544 17.43 3.56 -1.04
N PHE A 545 16.39 3.88 -1.82
CA PHE A 545 15.06 3.28 -1.69
C PHE A 545 14.71 2.50 -2.97
N LEU A 546 14.47 1.20 -2.83
CA LEU A 546 14.08 0.30 -3.91
C LEU A 546 12.74 -0.33 -3.53
N THR A 547 11.65 0.09 -4.17
CA THR A 547 10.29 -0.30 -3.79
C THR A 547 9.47 -0.80 -4.97
N GLU A 548 8.58 -1.78 -4.75
CA GLU A 548 7.64 -2.30 -5.76
C GLU A 548 8.34 -2.84 -7.02
N MET A 549 9.52 -3.45 -6.84
CA MET A 549 10.25 -4.16 -7.89
C MET A 549 9.84 -5.64 -7.86
N VAL A 550 8.61 -5.92 -8.30
CA VAL A 550 7.89 -7.17 -7.99
C VAL A 550 8.47 -8.44 -8.62
N GLU A 551 9.22 -8.34 -9.72
CA GLU A 551 9.91 -9.49 -10.35
C GLU A 551 11.40 -9.54 -10.00
N TRP A 552 11.89 -8.66 -9.13
CA TRP A 552 13.31 -8.59 -8.81
C TRP A 552 13.73 -9.73 -7.88
N GLU A 553 14.51 -10.68 -8.42
CA GLU A 553 14.93 -11.90 -7.72
C GLU A 553 16.41 -11.90 -7.34
N GLU A 554 17.26 -11.27 -8.15
CA GLU A 554 18.72 -11.39 -8.06
C GLU A 554 19.40 -10.02 -7.88
N TRP A 555 20.27 -9.91 -6.86
CA TRP A 555 21.14 -8.75 -6.64
C TRP A 555 22.57 -9.20 -6.34
N GLU A 556 23.50 -8.96 -7.26
CA GLU A 556 24.83 -9.57 -7.21
C GLU A 556 25.98 -8.57 -7.42
N TRP A 557 26.95 -8.53 -6.49
CA TRP A 557 28.31 -8.03 -6.75
C TRP A 557 29.32 -8.61 -5.76
N LYS A 558 30.59 -8.61 -6.18
CA LYS A 558 31.70 -9.22 -5.44
C LYS A 558 32.20 -8.33 -4.29
N GLU A 559 32.67 -8.94 -3.20
CA GLU A 559 33.20 -8.25 -2.02
C GLU A 559 34.36 -7.30 -2.31
N GLN A 560 35.14 -7.53 -3.38
CA GLN A 560 36.30 -6.70 -3.71
C GLN A 560 35.93 -5.36 -4.35
N VAL A 561 34.67 -5.17 -4.76
CA VAL A 561 34.20 -3.94 -5.40
C VAL A 561 33.84 -2.90 -4.34
N GLN A 562 34.65 -1.84 -4.23
CA GLN A 562 34.38 -0.74 -3.30
C GLN A 562 33.16 0.06 -3.74
N ALA A 563 32.09 0.02 -2.93
CA ALA A 563 30.84 0.71 -3.18
C ALA A 563 30.22 1.22 -1.89
N PHE A 564 29.40 2.28 -1.97
CA PHE A 564 28.57 2.78 -0.88
C PHE A 564 29.29 3.14 0.44
N PRO A 565 30.42 3.88 0.41
CA PRO A 565 31.20 4.16 1.60
C PRO A 565 30.45 4.97 2.68
N VAL A 566 29.42 5.73 2.28
CA VAL A 566 28.63 6.62 3.16
C VAL A 566 27.13 6.30 3.16
N LEU A 567 26.72 5.15 2.62
CA LEU A 567 25.31 4.74 2.61
C LEU A 567 24.85 4.54 4.04
N HIS A 568 23.91 5.37 4.50
CA HIS A 568 23.37 5.38 5.85
C HIS A 568 22.09 4.54 5.94
N GLU A 569 21.22 4.62 4.94
CA GLU A 569 19.88 4.05 4.99
C GLU A 569 19.53 3.33 3.67
N LEU A 570 19.08 2.09 3.80
CA LEU A 570 18.59 1.25 2.70
C LEU A 570 17.16 0.80 3.00
N VAL A 571 16.25 1.03 2.05
CA VAL A 571 14.85 0.60 2.13
C VAL A 571 14.55 -0.33 0.96
N LEU A 572 14.12 -1.55 1.27
CA LEU A 572 13.66 -2.56 0.33
C LEU A 572 12.19 -2.87 0.64
N LYS A 573 11.30 -2.68 -0.35
CA LYS A 573 9.86 -2.90 -0.15
C LYS A 573 9.20 -3.59 -1.35
N HIS A 574 8.32 -4.57 -1.13
CA HIS A 574 7.54 -5.24 -2.19
C HIS A 574 8.42 -5.77 -3.35
N CYS A 575 9.32 -6.71 -3.07
CA CYS A 575 10.17 -7.39 -4.08
C CYS A 575 10.37 -8.88 -3.80
N LYS A 576 10.91 -9.65 -4.75
CA LYS A 576 11.13 -11.11 -4.65
C LYS A 576 12.60 -11.50 -4.40
N LEU A 577 13.33 -10.64 -3.69
CA LEU A 577 14.78 -10.74 -3.58
C LEU A 577 15.21 -11.97 -2.76
N LYS A 578 15.96 -12.89 -3.40
CA LYS A 578 16.40 -14.15 -2.76
C LYS A 578 17.53 -13.97 -1.74
N ARG A 579 18.41 -13.00 -1.96
CA ARG A 579 19.59 -12.76 -1.10
C ARG A 579 20.06 -11.32 -1.17
N LEU A 580 20.66 -10.85 -0.08
CA LEU A 580 21.43 -9.61 -0.07
C LEU A 580 22.86 -9.86 -0.60
N PRO A 581 23.42 -8.93 -1.40
CA PRO A 581 24.77 -9.01 -1.94
C PRO A 581 25.86 -9.03 -0.84
N LEU A 582 26.83 -9.94 -0.95
CA LEU A 582 27.97 -10.02 0.00
C LEU A 582 28.81 -8.75 0.03
N GLY A 583 28.96 -8.11 -1.14
CA GLY A 583 29.63 -6.83 -1.22
C GLY A 583 28.90 -5.69 -0.49
N LEU A 584 27.57 -5.78 -0.31
CA LEU A 584 26.81 -4.79 0.47
C LEU A 584 27.18 -4.88 1.94
N ALA A 585 27.16 -6.10 2.48
CA ALA A 585 27.50 -6.38 3.87
C ALA A 585 28.95 -5.97 4.22
N SER A 586 29.89 -6.20 3.31
CA SER A 586 31.32 -5.92 3.53
C SER A 586 31.76 -4.48 3.24
N GLN A 587 31.14 -3.79 2.29
CA GLN A 587 31.61 -2.47 1.80
C GLN A 587 30.75 -1.29 2.27
N ALA A 588 29.46 -1.47 2.56
CA ALA A 588 28.58 -0.41 3.05
C ALA A 588 28.81 -0.13 4.55
N ARG A 589 30.02 0.31 4.90
CA ARG A 589 30.48 0.46 6.30
C ARG A 589 29.81 1.58 7.09
N ALA A 590 29.02 2.43 6.43
CA ALA A 590 28.23 3.47 7.08
C ALA A 590 26.75 3.10 7.26
N LEU A 591 26.33 1.89 6.82
CA LEU A 591 24.92 1.49 6.82
C LEU A 591 24.45 1.28 8.25
N ASN A 592 23.67 2.24 8.75
CA ASN A 592 23.14 2.23 10.11
C ASN A 592 21.69 1.75 10.16
N LYS A 593 20.92 1.94 9.07
CA LYS A 593 19.48 1.63 9.01
C LYS A 593 19.15 0.77 7.80
N LEU A 594 18.44 -0.33 8.05
CA LEU A 594 17.94 -1.24 7.03
C LEU A 594 16.47 -1.53 7.26
N PHE A 595 15.63 -1.22 6.27
CA PHE A 595 14.20 -1.49 6.28
C PHE A 595 13.86 -2.50 5.17
N ILE A 596 13.25 -3.60 5.56
CA ILE A 596 12.84 -4.71 4.67
C ILE A 596 11.35 -4.94 4.94
N GLN A 597 10.51 -4.74 3.93
CA GLN A 597 9.06 -4.85 4.10
C GLN A 597 8.40 -5.53 2.89
N TYR A 598 7.63 -6.60 3.10
CA TYR A 598 7.05 -7.41 2.01
C TYR A 598 8.09 -7.88 0.99
N VAL A 599 9.23 -8.40 1.47
CA VAL A 599 10.23 -9.04 0.62
C VAL A 599 9.99 -10.54 0.66
N TYR A 600 9.84 -11.16 -0.51
CA TYR A 600 9.55 -12.58 -0.67
C TYR A 600 10.81 -13.34 -1.07
N GLY A 601 11.07 -14.50 -0.46
CA GLY A 601 12.21 -15.36 -0.78
C GLY A 601 13.54 -15.00 -0.10
N LEU A 602 13.62 -13.96 0.72
CA LEU A 602 14.84 -13.58 1.43
C LEU A 602 15.08 -14.52 2.62
N ILE A 603 16.11 -15.37 2.53
CA ILE A 603 16.33 -16.43 3.54
C ILE A 603 17.10 -15.93 4.78
N SER A 604 18.02 -14.98 4.60
CA SER A 604 18.89 -14.52 5.70
C SER A 604 19.35 -13.06 5.56
N VAL A 605 19.60 -12.42 6.71
CA VAL A 605 20.23 -11.10 6.83
C VAL A 605 21.45 -11.22 7.73
N GLU A 606 22.65 -11.12 7.14
CA GLU A 606 23.90 -11.45 7.84
C GLU A 606 25.04 -10.48 7.55
N ASN A 607 25.97 -10.38 8.51
CA ASN A 607 27.30 -9.78 8.34
C ASN A 607 27.31 -8.26 8.11
N PHE A 608 26.40 -7.50 8.74
CA PHE A 608 26.43 -6.02 8.70
C PHE A 608 27.01 -5.43 10.00
N PRO A 609 28.32 -5.11 10.06
CA PRO A 609 28.99 -4.70 11.29
C PRO A 609 28.59 -3.32 11.80
N SER A 610 28.09 -2.44 10.94
CA SER A 610 27.73 -1.06 11.26
C SER A 610 26.24 -0.84 11.52
N LEU A 611 25.40 -1.86 11.28
CA LEU A 611 23.95 -1.74 11.36
C LEU A 611 23.50 -1.49 12.80
N VAL A 612 22.72 -0.44 13.02
CA VAL A 612 22.21 -0.01 14.34
C VAL A 612 20.72 -0.30 14.47
N GLU A 613 19.98 -0.18 13.37
CA GLU A 613 18.53 -0.30 13.34
C GLU A 613 18.09 -1.17 12.15
N LEU A 614 17.36 -2.25 12.45
CA LEU A 614 16.83 -3.21 11.49
C LEU A 614 15.32 -3.34 11.68
N HIS A 615 14.57 -3.12 10.61
CA HIS A 615 13.12 -3.31 10.57
C HIS A 615 12.79 -4.33 9.49
N ILE A 616 12.17 -5.43 9.87
CA ILE A 616 11.73 -6.49 8.95
C ILE A 616 10.24 -6.74 9.19
N THR A 617 9.41 -6.57 8.16
CA THR A 617 7.97 -6.82 8.27
C THR A 617 7.45 -7.62 7.08
N LEU A 618 6.66 -8.66 7.37
CA LEU A 618 5.95 -9.50 6.40
C LEU A 618 6.89 -10.17 5.38
N ASP A 619 8.03 -10.64 5.88
CA ASP A 619 8.93 -11.55 5.18
C ASP A 619 8.72 -12.97 5.76
N PHE A 620 7.99 -13.80 5.01
CA PHE A 620 7.60 -15.14 5.45
C PHE A 620 8.66 -16.20 5.22
N ASP A 621 9.75 -15.87 4.53
CA ASP A 621 10.81 -16.81 4.16
C ASP A 621 12.09 -16.62 4.98
N LEU A 622 12.22 -15.52 5.69
CA LEU A 622 13.38 -15.25 6.54
C LEU A 622 13.53 -16.29 7.65
N GLU A 623 14.65 -17.02 7.63
CA GLU A 623 14.98 -18.06 8.60
C GLU A 623 16.02 -17.61 9.63
N ARG A 624 16.89 -16.66 9.26
CA ARG A 624 18.10 -16.33 10.03
C ARG A 624 18.51 -14.85 9.97
N ILE A 625 18.80 -14.29 11.14
CA ILE A 625 19.45 -12.98 11.32
C ILE A 625 20.72 -13.22 12.14
N SER A 626 21.89 -12.89 11.60
CA SER A 626 23.14 -13.17 12.34
C SER A 626 24.26 -12.16 12.10
N ASN A 627 25.17 -12.07 13.07
CA ASN A 627 26.41 -11.27 12.98
C ASN A 627 26.15 -9.77 12.72
N LEU A 628 25.41 -9.11 13.63
CA LEU A 628 25.10 -7.68 13.61
C LEU A 628 25.57 -7.03 14.93
N PRO A 629 26.89 -6.88 15.13
CA PRO A 629 27.49 -6.55 16.44
C PRO A 629 27.06 -5.21 17.03
N ARG A 630 26.67 -4.24 16.20
CA ARG A 630 26.26 -2.89 16.62
C ARG A 630 24.73 -2.69 16.63
N LEU A 631 23.95 -3.73 16.34
CA LEU A 631 22.50 -3.62 16.27
C LEU A 631 21.94 -3.26 17.65
N GLN A 632 21.23 -2.14 17.75
CA GLN A 632 20.60 -1.65 18.98
C GLN A 632 19.09 -1.78 18.94
N LYS A 633 18.48 -1.64 17.75
CA LYS A 633 17.03 -1.67 17.55
C LYS A 633 16.66 -2.70 16.50
N LEU A 634 15.77 -3.62 16.85
CA LEU A 634 15.25 -4.65 15.96
C LEU A 634 13.73 -4.66 16.00
N ALA A 635 13.06 -4.38 14.89
CA ALA A 635 11.62 -4.58 14.76
C ALA A 635 11.35 -5.73 13.78
N ILE A 636 10.61 -6.73 14.22
CA ILE A 636 10.20 -7.90 13.42
C ILE A 636 8.67 -7.98 13.47
N GLY A 637 8.02 -8.10 12.31
CA GLY A 637 6.58 -8.37 12.27
C GLY A 637 6.21 -9.36 11.19
N GLY A 638 5.40 -10.37 11.53
CA GLY A 638 4.93 -11.37 10.54
C GLY A 638 6.02 -12.22 9.87
N CYS A 639 7.13 -12.50 10.56
CA CYS A 639 8.22 -13.36 10.09
C CYS A 639 8.17 -14.75 10.76
N SER A 640 7.26 -15.61 10.31
CA SER A 640 6.93 -16.87 11.01
C SER A 640 8.00 -17.97 10.91
N LYS A 641 8.92 -17.90 9.93
CA LYS A 641 10.01 -18.88 9.75
C LYS A 641 11.31 -18.52 10.46
N LEU A 642 11.41 -17.34 11.09
CA LEU A 642 12.64 -16.89 11.73
C LEU A 642 12.95 -17.77 12.95
N LYS A 643 14.04 -18.54 12.86
CA LYS A 643 14.47 -19.48 13.91
C LYS A 643 15.75 -19.05 14.61
N VAL A 644 16.61 -18.30 13.93
CA VAL A 644 17.94 -17.97 14.43
C VAL A 644 18.13 -16.45 14.51
N LEU A 645 18.45 -15.97 15.70
CA LEU A 645 18.90 -14.60 15.98
C LEU A 645 20.15 -14.65 16.86
N GLU A 646 21.33 -14.46 16.27
CA GLU A 646 22.61 -14.59 16.99
C GLU A 646 23.65 -13.54 16.59
N GLY A 647 24.67 -13.33 17.43
CA GLY A 647 25.72 -12.33 17.15
C GLY A 647 25.21 -10.88 17.20
N VAL A 648 24.28 -10.58 18.11
CA VAL A 648 23.67 -9.25 18.35
C VAL A 648 23.93 -8.72 19.78
N PRO A 649 25.19 -8.62 20.24
CA PRO A 649 25.54 -8.28 21.62
C PRO A 649 25.11 -6.88 22.08
N SER A 650 24.89 -5.94 21.15
CA SER A 650 24.50 -4.56 21.48
C SER A 650 22.99 -4.31 21.49
N LEU A 651 22.18 -5.35 21.33
CA LEU A 651 20.72 -5.21 21.16
C LEU A 651 20.08 -4.64 22.43
N GLN A 652 19.44 -3.48 22.31
CA GLN A 652 18.79 -2.79 23.44
C GLN A 652 17.27 -2.88 23.37
N TRP A 653 16.70 -2.74 22.18
CA TRP A 653 15.26 -2.70 21.96
C TRP A 653 14.87 -3.69 20.86
N ILE A 654 13.93 -4.58 21.18
CA ILE A 654 13.32 -5.48 20.23
C ILE A 654 11.81 -5.30 20.23
N MET A 655 11.21 -5.24 19.04
CA MET A 655 9.77 -5.26 18.85
C MET A 655 9.39 -6.48 18.03
N LEU A 656 8.46 -7.27 18.56
CA LEU A 656 7.88 -8.43 17.89
C LEU A 656 6.39 -8.16 17.65
N ALA A 657 5.97 -8.13 16.39
CA ALA A 657 4.61 -7.78 16.01
C ALA A 657 3.95 -8.87 15.15
N ASP A 658 3.20 -9.74 15.80
CA ASP A 658 2.36 -10.73 15.15
C ASP A 658 1.14 -11.03 16.03
N ALA A 659 -0.03 -10.58 15.58
CA ALA A 659 -1.30 -10.74 16.30
C ALA A 659 -1.73 -12.21 16.48
N HIS A 660 -1.07 -13.15 15.81
CA HIS A 660 -1.30 -14.59 15.88
C HIS A 660 -0.17 -15.34 16.62
N MET A 661 0.79 -14.62 17.18
CA MET A 661 1.86 -15.24 17.96
C MET A 661 1.31 -15.82 19.26
N ASP A 662 1.41 -17.14 19.39
CA ASP A 662 0.93 -17.90 20.54
C ASP A 662 2.03 -18.24 21.56
N THR A 663 3.31 -18.23 21.15
CA THR A 663 4.49 -18.47 21.99
C THR A 663 5.62 -17.49 21.64
N LEU A 664 6.49 -17.13 22.60
CA LEU A 664 7.67 -16.36 22.29
C LEU A 664 8.67 -17.24 21.50
N PRO A 665 9.37 -16.67 20.50
CA PRO A 665 10.38 -17.39 19.75
C PRO A 665 11.51 -17.91 20.64
N GLU A 666 12.05 -19.09 20.33
CA GLU A 666 13.10 -19.74 21.15
C GLU A 666 14.39 -18.90 21.26
N TYR A 667 14.74 -18.15 20.20
CA TYR A 667 15.91 -17.27 20.22
C TYR A 667 15.82 -16.15 21.25
N MET A 668 14.63 -15.86 21.81
CA MET A 668 14.49 -14.90 22.90
C MET A 668 15.30 -15.33 24.14
N GLY A 669 15.46 -16.63 24.37
CA GLY A 669 16.27 -17.15 25.48
C GLY A 669 17.78 -16.95 25.29
N SER A 670 18.25 -16.68 24.07
CA SER A 670 19.69 -16.51 23.75
C SER A 670 20.14 -15.06 23.62
N ILE A 671 19.21 -14.11 23.64
CA ILE A 671 19.50 -12.67 23.56
C ILE A 671 19.18 -12.01 24.90
N CYS A 672 19.67 -10.78 25.15
CA CYS A 672 19.39 -10.06 26.41
C CYS A 672 19.07 -8.58 26.16
N PRO A 673 17.94 -8.24 25.50
CA PRO A 673 17.57 -6.86 25.26
C PRO A 673 17.14 -6.15 26.55
N ARG A 674 17.31 -4.83 26.60
CA ARG A 674 16.83 -4.00 27.71
C ARG A 674 15.31 -3.77 27.65
N TYR A 675 14.76 -3.70 26.44
CA TYR A 675 13.36 -3.42 26.17
C TYR A 675 12.80 -4.42 25.15
N LEU A 676 11.68 -5.05 25.48
CA LEU A 676 10.86 -5.87 24.56
C LEU A 676 9.48 -5.23 24.42
N GLU A 677 9.08 -4.93 23.19
CA GLU A 677 7.71 -4.57 22.85
C GLU A 677 7.07 -5.70 22.04
N LEU A 678 5.87 -6.13 22.42
CA LEU A 678 5.19 -7.27 21.82
C LEU A 678 3.76 -6.89 21.44
N LEU A 679 3.39 -7.15 20.19
CA LEU A 679 2.01 -7.20 19.73
C LEU A 679 1.70 -8.66 19.41
N CYS A 680 0.93 -9.33 20.28
CA CYS A 680 0.71 -10.77 20.22
C CYS A 680 -0.76 -11.18 20.28
N GLY A 681 -1.02 -12.47 20.11
CA GLY A 681 -2.32 -13.07 20.43
C GLY A 681 -2.64 -12.99 21.92
N LEU A 682 -3.93 -13.08 22.27
CA LEU A 682 -4.39 -13.06 23.67
C LEU A 682 -3.88 -14.27 24.46
N GLY A 683 -3.68 -15.41 23.79
CA GLY A 683 -3.10 -16.62 24.39
C GLY A 683 -1.70 -16.37 24.95
N LEU A 684 -0.79 -15.88 24.12
CA LEU A 684 0.56 -15.50 24.56
C LEU A 684 0.54 -14.41 25.63
N LEU A 685 -0.30 -13.38 25.47
CA LEU A 685 -0.40 -12.33 26.48
C LEU A 685 -0.82 -12.89 27.84
N THR A 686 -1.74 -13.86 27.86
CA THR A 686 -2.18 -14.53 29.08
C THR A 686 -1.06 -15.37 29.68
N SER A 687 -0.26 -16.07 28.86
CA SER A 687 0.93 -16.80 29.31
C SER A 687 1.98 -15.88 29.94
N LEU A 688 2.19 -14.68 29.39
CA LEU A 688 3.10 -13.66 29.96
C LEU A 688 2.55 -13.10 31.29
N ALA A 689 1.23 -12.93 31.40
CA ALA A 689 0.58 -12.46 32.62
C ALA A 689 0.74 -13.41 33.82
N MET A 690 1.05 -14.70 33.58
CA MET A 690 1.33 -15.67 34.64
C MET A 690 2.69 -15.43 35.33
N GLY A 691 3.56 -14.57 34.78
CA GLY A 691 4.83 -14.19 35.38
C GLY A 691 5.73 -15.40 35.66
N GLN A 692 6.28 -15.47 36.88
CA GLN A 692 7.21 -16.54 37.31
C GLN A 692 6.64 -17.96 37.23
N SER A 693 5.32 -18.12 37.11
CA SER A 693 4.65 -19.42 36.98
C SER A 693 4.22 -19.74 35.54
N GLY A 694 4.53 -18.86 34.58
CA GLY A 694 4.14 -18.99 33.18
C GLY A 694 5.14 -19.78 32.34
N PRO A 695 4.68 -20.48 31.28
CA PRO A 695 5.56 -21.30 30.42
C PRO A 695 6.57 -20.47 29.61
N GLU A 696 6.32 -19.17 29.44
CA GLU A 696 7.18 -18.25 28.68
C GLU A 696 8.22 -17.54 29.56
N TRP A 697 8.21 -17.75 30.88
CA TRP A 697 9.00 -16.99 31.85
C TRP A 697 10.50 -16.99 31.54
N ASP A 698 11.06 -18.15 31.21
CA ASP A 698 12.50 -18.30 30.92
C ASP A 698 12.93 -17.50 29.69
N LYS A 699 12.00 -17.20 28.77
CA LYS A 699 12.27 -16.47 27.52
C LYS A 699 12.29 -14.95 27.67
N PHE A 700 11.74 -14.38 28.75
CA PHE A 700 11.71 -12.91 28.94
C PHE A 700 12.15 -12.43 30.32
N SER A 701 12.36 -13.31 31.30
CA SER A 701 12.73 -12.95 32.68
C SER A 701 14.06 -12.17 32.81
N HIS A 702 14.95 -12.30 31.82
CA HIS A 702 16.22 -11.57 31.76
C HIS A 702 16.08 -10.18 31.10
N VAL A 703 14.91 -9.86 30.52
CA VAL A 703 14.64 -8.58 29.83
C VAL A 703 14.32 -7.50 30.86
N GLY A 704 14.98 -6.34 30.77
CA GLY A 704 14.79 -5.27 31.77
C GLY A 704 13.35 -4.72 31.84
N HIS A 705 12.73 -4.49 30.68
CA HIS A 705 11.36 -3.99 30.57
C HIS A 705 10.62 -4.69 29.42
N VAL A 706 9.40 -5.19 29.68
CA VAL A 706 8.54 -5.78 28.65
C VAL A 706 7.22 -5.02 28.60
N LYS A 707 6.78 -4.66 27.39
CA LYS A 707 5.44 -4.14 27.09
C LYS A 707 4.79 -5.05 26.07
N ALA A 708 3.84 -5.87 26.51
CA ALA A 708 3.07 -6.73 25.64
C ALA A 708 1.63 -6.24 25.55
N TYR A 709 1.08 -6.28 24.34
CA TYR A 709 -0.30 -5.90 24.07
C TYR A 709 -0.97 -6.96 23.21
N ALA A 710 -2.25 -7.22 23.48
CA ALA A 710 -3.11 -8.01 22.61
C ALA A 710 -4.27 -7.16 22.12
N HIS A 711 -4.67 -7.42 20.88
CA HIS A 711 -5.63 -6.61 20.15
C HIS A 711 -7.08 -6.97 20.50
N GLU A 712 -7.93 -5.96 20.63
CA GLU A 712 -9.39 -6.08 20.51
C GLU A 712 -9.89 -4.91 19.66
N GLU A 713 -10.93 -5.15 18.86
CA GLU A 713 -11.15 -4.56 17.52
C GLU A 713 -11.08 -3.02 17.40
N ASN A 714 -11.29 -2.25 18.48
CA ASN A 714 -11.23 -0.76 18.49
C ASN A 714 -10.14 -0.16 19.42
N ASN A 715 -9.38 -0.96 20.15
CA ASN A 715 -8.29 -0.48 21.00
C ASN A 715 -7.08 -1.42 20.92
N ARG A 716 -6.07 -0.99 20.15
CA ARG A 716 -4.82 -1.73 19.90
C ARG A 716 -4.00 -2.03 21.17
N LYS A 717 -4.34 -1.41 22.30
CA LYS A 717 -3.69 -1.62 23.61
C LYS A 717 -4.69 -1.99 24.70
N LYS A 718 -5.85 -2.59 24.34
CA LYS A 718 -6.89 -2.93 25.33
C LYS A 718 -6.35 -3.86 26.40
N TRP A 719 -5.69 -4.93 26.00
CA TRP A 719 -5.07 -5.89 26.93
C TRP A 719 -3.58 -5.66 26.98
N TYR A 720 -3.01 -5.66 28.18
CA TYR A 720 -1.59 -5.41 28.36
C TYR A 720 -0.96 -6.26 29.47
N VAL A 721 0.33 -6.48 29.30
CA VAL A 721 1.25 -6.92 30.34
C VAL A 721 2.44 -5.97 30.31
N LEU A 722 2.71 -5.32 31.43
CA LEU A 722 3.88 -4.47 31.66
C LEU A 722 4.74 -5.16 32.71
N TYR A 723 6.00 -5.40 32.39
CA TYR A 723 6.94 -6.05 33.29
C TYR A 723 8.21 -5.21 33.44
N THR A 724 8.73 -5.13 34.67
CA THR A 724 10.05 -4.59 34.99
C THR A 724 10.82 -5.61 35.85
N ALA A 725 12.08 -5.86 35.49
CA ALA A 725 12.90 -6.85 36.19
C ALA A 725 13.40 -6.34 37.56
N ASP A 726 13.79 -5.06 37.66
CA ASP A 726 14.34 -4.47 38.88
C ASP A 726 13.83 -3.02 39.12
N PRO A 727 13.03 -2.78 40.19
CA PRO A 727 12.42 -3.80 41.04
C PRO A 727 11.40 -4.64 40.26
N TYR A 728 11.22 -5.90 40.67
CA TYR A 728 10.24 -6.79 40.05
C TYR A 728 8.83 -6.18 40.13
N ASN A 729 8.22 -5.94 38.98
CA ASN A 729 6.83 -5.54 38.87
C ASN A 729 6.20 -6.17 37.64
N LEU A 730 5.00 -6.73 37.78
CA LEU A 730 4.21 -7.30 36.69
C LEU A 730 2.80 -6.73 36.79
N GLU A 731 2.49 -5.76 35.95
CA GLU A 731 1.19 -5.13 35.86
C GLU A 731 0.43 -5.68 34.65
N THR A 732 -0.81 -6.11 34.85
CA THR A 732 -1.66 -6.59 33.77
C THR A 732 -3.12 -6.34 34.08
N ASN A 733 -3.91 -6.12 33.04
CA ASN A 733 -5.36 -6.07 33.12
C ASN A 733 -6.04 -7.37 32.65
N VAL A 734 -5.27 -8.45 32.45
CA VAL A 734 -5.77 -9.80 32.16
C VAL A 734 -6.20 -10.48 33.47
N SER A 735 -7.49 -10.81 33.63
CA SER A 735 -8.04 -11.36 34.89
C SER A 735 -7.71 -12.84 35.12
N ARG A 736 -7.48 -13.24 36.38
CA ARG A 736 -7.33 -14.67 36.75
C ARG A 736 -8.55 -15.54 36.41
N SER A 737 -9.75 -14.96 36.34
CA SER A 737 -10.97 -15.68 35.93
C SER A 737 -10.93 -16.06 34.44
N PHE A 738 -10.28 -15.25 33.60
CA PHE A 738 -10.04 -15.55 32.18
C PHE A 738 -9.04 -16.70 32.00
N MET A 739 -8.07 -16.85 32.91
CA MET A 739 -7.08 -17.95 32.90
C MET A 739 -7.67 -19.34 33.19
N SER A 740 -8.96 -19.43 33.55
CA SER A 740 -9.61 -20.67 34.04
C SER A 740 -10.82 -21.16 33.22
N ARG A 741 -11.24 -20.43 32.17
CA ARG A 741 -12.35 -20.84 31.28
C ARG A 741 -12.00 -20.56 29.81
N GLY A 742 -11.59 -21.61 29.09
CA GLY A 742 -11.30 -21.53 27.65
C GLY A 742 -12.53 -21.35 26.75
N THR A 743 -12.29 -21.16 25.45
CA THR A 743 -13.27 -21.06 24.35
C THR A 743 -13.98 -22.41 24.09
N LEU A 744 -15.14 -22.43 23.42
CA LEU A 744 -15.91 -23.66 23.10
C LEU A 744 -15.07 -24.72 22.39
N CYS A 745 -14.09 -24.30 21.58
CA CYS A 745 -13.21 -25.18 20.81
C CYS A 745 -12.01 -25.72 21.60
N SER A 746 -11.76 -25.24 22.83
CA SER A 746 -10.59 -25.63 23.64
C SER A 746 -10.74 -26.95 24.39
N PHE A 747 -11.95 -27.51 24.50
CA PHE A 747 -12.27 -28.70 25.33
C PHE A 747 -12.50 -30.00 24.56
N VAL A 748 -12.31 -30.01 23.24
CA VAL A 748 -12.63 -31.18 22.40
C VAL A 748 -11.33 -31.80 21.88
N ASP A 749 -11.06 -33.07 22.18
CA ASP A 749 -9.95 -33.80 21.56
C ASP A 749 -10.10 -33.84 20.02
N ALA A 750 -9.01 -34.16 19.31
CA ALA A 750 -9.00 -34.07 17.84
C ALA A 750 -10.09 -34.93 17.17
N GLN A 751 -10.31 -36.16 17.65
CA GLN A 751 -11.32 -37.08 17.08
C GLN A 751 -12.75 -36.56 17.31
N ARG A 752 -13.03 -36.02 18.49
CA ARG A 752 -14.34 -35.48 18.83
C ARG A 752 -14.59 -34.13 18.15
N PHE A 753 -13.55 -33.35 17.85
CA PHE A 753 -13.66 -32.09 17.10
C PHE A 753 -14.04 -32.36 15.64
N GLU A 754 -13.36 -33.30 15.01
CA GLU A 754 -13.63 -33.73 13.63
C GLU A 754 -15.03 -34.35 13.51
N TYR A 755 -15.49 -35.11 14.51
CA TYR A 755 -16.87 -35.62 14.51
C TYR A 755 -17.93 -34.51 14.59
N VAL A 756 -17.70 -33.47 15.40
CA VAL A 756 -18.69 -32.41 15.65
C VAL A 756 -18.76 -31.40 14.50
N PHE A 757 -17.62 -30.98 13.96
CA PHE A 757 -17.55 -29.96 12.92
C PHE A 757 -17.35 -30.54 11.52
N LYS A 758 -17.18 -31.86 11.41
CA LYS A 758 -16.95 -32.59 10.16
C LYS A 758 -15.81 -32.01 9.30
N MET A 759 -14.82 -31.41 9.97
CA MET A 759 -13.63 -30.79 9.40
C MET A 759 -12.50 -30.81 10.43
N THR A 760 -11.26 -30.70 9.98
CA THR A 760 -10.09 -30.61 10.85
C THR A 760 -9.98 -29.23 11.51
N ARG A 761 -9.19 -29.13 12.60
CA ARG A 761 -8.90 -27.84 13.24
C ARG A 761 -8.22 -26.84 12.30
N LYS A 762 -7.44 -27.34 11.35
CA LYS A 762 -6.77 -26.52 10.33
C LYS A 762 -7.80 -25.83 9.43
N THR A 763 -8.79 -26.58 8.92
CA THR A 763 -9.89 -26.06 8.10
C THR A 763 -10.78 -25.10 8.89
N PHE A 764 -11.10 -25.43 10.15
CA PHE A 764 -11.85 -24.54 11.03
C PHE A 764 -11.14 -23.19 11.25
N SER A 765 -9.83 -23.22 11.49
CA SER A 765 -9.02 -22.01 11.68
C SER A 765 -8.97 -21.15 10.41
N TYR A 766 -8.89 -21.81 9.24
CA TYR A 766 -8.98 -21.13 7.95
C TYR A 766 -10.33 -20.41 7.77
N ILE A 767 -11.44 -21.08 8.08
CA ILE A 767 -12.79 -20.47 8.04
C ILE A 767 -12.90 -19.28 9.01
N CYS A 768 -12.33 -19.39 10.21
CA CYS A 768 -12.28 -18.27 11.17
C CYS A 768 -11.49 -17.07 10.61
N SER A 769 -10.38 -17.31 9.92
CA SER A 769 -9.58 -16.26 9.27
C SER A 769 -10.33 -15.60 8.11
N LEU A 770 -11.13 -16.37 7.36
CA LEU A 770 -11.91 -15.91 6.23
C LEU A 770 -12.95 -14.87 6.68
N VAL A 771 -13.76 -15.21 7.68
CA VAL A 771 -14.85 -14.33 8.15
C VAL A 771 -14.38 -13.17 9.03
N LYS A 772 -13.09 -13.11 9.40
CA LYS A 772 -12.51 -12.03 10.23
C LYS A 772 -12.55 -10.65 9.54
N TRP A 773 -12.48 -10.63 8.21
CA TRP A 773 -12.37 -9.39 7.42
C TRP A 773 -13.72 -8.81 7.01
N ALA A 774 -14.77 -9.64 6.95
CA ALA A 774 -16.13 -9.26 6.58
C ALA A 774 -17.00 -9.05 7.83
N SER A 775 -16.93 -7.86 8.42
CA SER A 775 -17.73 -7.34 9.56
C SER A 775 -18.59 -8.34 10.37
N LEU A 776 -17.94 -9.12 11.24
CA LEU A 776 -18.53 -9.59 12.50
C LEU A 776 -18.28 -8.58 13.66
N LYS A 777 -17.76 -7.38 13.34
CA LYS A 777 -17.39 -6.28 14.25
C LYS A 777 -18.57 -5.65 14.99
N ASP A 778 -19.77 -5.69 14.42
CA ASP A 778 -20.97 -5.09 15.04
C ASP A 778 -21.64 -6.01 16.07
N MET A 779 -21.01 -7.15 16.38
CA MET A 779 -21.61 -8.27 17.11
C MET A 779 -20.91 -8.53 18.46
N ASP A 780 -20.37 -7.48 19.07
CA ASP A 780 -19.59 -7.52 20.33
C ASP A 780 -20.46 -7.58 21.60
N SER A 781 -21.78 -7.51 21.45
CA SER A 781 -22.75 -7.58 22.55
C SER A 781 -23.27 -9.00 22.83
N TYR A 782 -22.94 -10.01 22.01
CA TYR A 782 -23.49 -11.35 22.22
C TYR A 782 -22.73 -12.13 23.25
N THR A 783 -23.49 -12.67 24.19
CA THR A 783 -22.95 -13.44 25.30
C THR A 783 -23.51 -14.85 25.31
N PHE A 784 -22.74 -15.75 25.89
CA PHE A 784 -23.27 -16.95 26.51
C PHE A 784 -24.37 -16.60 27.53
N VAL A 785 -25.21 -17.58 27.87
CA VAL A 785 -26.25 -17.44 28.91
C VAL A 785 -25.64 -17.08 30.28
N ASP A 786 -24.36 -17.36 30.50
CA ASP A 786 -23.60 -17.00 31.71
C ASP A 786 -22.97 -15.58 31.69
N GLY A 787 -23.20 -14.80 30.63
CA GLY A 787 -22.74 -13.41 30.48
C GLY A 787 -21.34 -13.23 29.90
N ARG A 788 -20.62 -14.31 29.54
CA ARG A 788 -19.34 -14.21 28.81
C ARG A 788 -19.58 -13.83 27.34
N VAL A 789 -18.76 -12.94 26.77
CA VAL A 789 -18.86 -12.56 25.34
C VAL A 789 -18.40 -13.72 24.46
N LEU A 790 -19.12 -13.98 23.36
CA LEU A 790 -18.75 -14.98 22.37
C LEU A 790 -17.55 -14.50 21.53
N SER A 791 -16.44 -15.24 21.56
CA SER A 791 -15.28 -14.95 20.69
C SER A 791 -15.60 -15.18 19.21
N LEU A 792 -14.73 -14.75 18.29
CA LEU A 792 -14.91 -15.06 16.85
C LEU A 792 -15.00 -16.58 16.61
N GLU A 793 -14.13 -17.36 17.23
CA GLU A 793 -14.13 -18.82 17.13
C GLU A 793 -15.41 -19.42 17.71
N ASP A 794 -15.91 -18.88 18.84
CA ASP A 794 -17.18 -19.33 19.43
C ASP A 794 -18.36 -19.01 18.48
N ARG A 795 -18.37 -17.83 17.87
CA ARG A 795 -19.40 -17.41 16.91
C ARG A 795 -19.39 -18.29 15.65
N VAL A 796 -18.20 -18.58 15.11
CA VAL A 796 -18.02 -19.49 13.96
C VAL A 796 -18.43 -20.92 14.33
N ALA A 797 -18.05 -21.40 15.51
CA ALA A 797 -18.45 -22.72 16.01
C ALA A 797 -19.97 -22.82 16.15
N VAL A 798 -20.64 -21.84 16.75
CA VAL A 798 -22.10 -21.78 16.88
C VAL A 798 -22.76 -21.81 15.51
N ALA A 799 -22.30 -20.99 14.56
CA ALA A 799 -22.88 -20.90 13.22
C ALA A 799 -22.69 -22.20 12.42
N LEU A 800 -21.48 -22.78 12.40
CA LEU A 800 -21.21 -24.05 11.70
C LEU A 800 -22.03 -25.21 12.29
N ARG A 801 -22.08 -25.31 13.63
CA ARG A 801 -22.87 -26.36 14.29
C ARG A 801 -24.37 -26.18 14.04
N ARG A 802 -24.84 -24.95 13.83
CA ARG A 802 -26.22 -24.68 13.41
C ARG A 802 -26.47 -25.11 11.97
N LEU A 803 -25.55 -24.84 11.04
CA LEU A 803 -25.66 -25.22 9.62
C LEU A 803 -25.61 -26.76 9.41
N TYR A 804 -24.90 -27.49 10.28
CA TYR A 804 -24.80 -28.96 10.23
C TYR A 804 -25.97 -29.71 10.88
N SER A 805 -26.78 -29.03 11.70
CA SER A 805 -27.81 -29.66 12.53
C SER A 805 -29.21 -29.48 11.94
N ALA A 806 -30.07 -30.49 12.14
CA ALA A 806 -31.52 -30.43 11.92
C ALA A 806 -32.30 -30.35 13.26
N GLU A 807 -31.62 -29.99 14.35
CA GLU A 807 -32.24 -29.83 15.67
C GLU A 807 -32.98 -28.50 15.79
N LEU A 808 -34.06 -28.47 16.57
CA LEU A 808 -34.79 -27.23 16.88
C LEU A 808 -33.87 -26.23 17.62
N PRO A 809 -34.01 -24.91 17.36
CA PRO A 809 -33.17 -23.88 17.97
C PRO A 809 -33.14 -23.89 19.50
N GLU A 810 -34.25 -24.26 20.15
CA GLU A 810 -34.38 -24.38 21.62
C GLU A 810 -33.48 -25.47 22.20
N THR A 811 -33.45 -26.65 21.56
CA THR A 811 -32.61 -27.79 21.94
C THR A 811 -31.13 -27.51 21.66
N PHE A 812 -30.85 -26.81 20.57
CA PHE A 812 -29.50 -26.40 20.20
C PHE A 812 -28.94 -25.32 21.14
N GLY A 813 -29.74 -24.30 21.49
CA GLY A 813 -29.33 -23.24 22.42
C GLY A 813 -28.96 -23.75 23.81
N SER A 814 -29.72 -24.72 24.31
CA SER A 814 -29.46 -25.39 25.58
C SER A 814 -28.14 -26.19 25.60
N SER A 815 -27.71 -26.72 24.44
CA SER A 815 -26.49 -27.54 24.34
C SER A 815 -25.22 -26.75 24.00
N VAL A 816 -25.33 -25.50 23.56
CA VAL A 816 -24.19 -24.60 23.31
C VAL A 816 -24.07 -23.51 24.40
N GLY A 817 -25.11 -23.33 25.21
CA GLY A 817 -25.15 -22.30 26.26
C GLY A 817 -25.32 -20.89 25.72
N VAL A 818 -26.02 -20.74 24.59
CA VAL A 818 -26.28 -19.47 23.90
C VAL A 818 -27.78 -19.34 23.65
N ASN A 819 -28.34 -18.14 23.77
CA ASN A 819 -29.78 -17.93 23.54
C ASN A 819 -30.16 -18.09 22.05
N GLU A 820 -31.41 -18.48 21.79
CA GLU A 820 -31.91 -18.75 20.44
C GLU A 820 -31.77 -17.55 19.50
N SER A 821 -32.12 -16.35 19.97
CA SER A 821 -32.00 -15.11 19.18
C SER A 821 -30.57 -14.82 18.74
N THR A 822 -29.58 -15.11 19.59
CA THR A 822 -28.16 -14.94 19.28
C THR A 822 -27.70 -15.99 18.28
N ILE A 823 -28.15 -17.24 18.40
CA ILE A 823 -27.81 -18.31 17.44
C ILE A 823 -28.27 -17.93 16.04
N SER A 824 -29.52 -17.49 15.88
CA SER A 824 -30.06 -17.08 14.58
C SER A 824 -29.27 -15.90 14.00
N LEU A 825 -28.99 -14.88 14.80
CA LEU A 825 -28.31 -13.66 14.36
C LEU A 825 -26.83 -13.88 14.06
N VAL A 826 -26.14 -14.69 14.86
CA VAL A 826 -24.74 -15.12 14.61
C VAL A 826 -24.66 -15.97 13.34
N THR A 827 -25.60 -16.89 13.14
CA THR A 827 -25.65 -17.73 11.92
C THR A 827 -25.89 -16.88 10.68
N GLU A 828 -26.83 -15.94 10.72
CA GLU A 828 -27.13 -15.04 9.59
C GLU A 828 -25.92 -14.16 9.22
N ARG A 829 -25.24 -13.58 10.21
CA ARG A 829 -24.04 -12.77 9.96
C ARG A 829 -22.85 -13.59 9.50
N PHE A 830 -22.68 -14.79 10.05
CA PHE A 830 -21.65 -15.72 9.56
C PHE A 830 -21.91 -16.08 8.09
N VAL A 831 -23.15 -16.43 7.72
CA VAL A 831 -23.54 -16.69 6.34
C VAL A 831 -23.26 -15.47 5.45
N ALA A 832 -23.62 -14.26 5.89
CA ALA A 832 -23.35 -13.04 5.14
C ALA A 832 -21.83 -12.81 4.95
N ALA A 833 -21.03 -13.03 6.00
CA ALA A 833 -19.58 -12.89 5.95
C ALA A 833 -18.95 -13.90 4.98
N VAL A 834 -19.30 -15.18 5.08
CA VAL A 834 -18.86 -16.22 4.14
C VAL A 834 -19.33 -15.89 2.72
N TYR A 835 -20.56 -15.38 2.56
CA TYR A 835 -21.11 -14.99 1.25
C TYR A 835 -20.33 -13.86 0.58
N THR A 836 -19.79 -12.88 1.32
CA THR A 836 -18.95 -11.82 0.72
C THR A 836 -17.67 -12.37 0.07
N HIS A 837 -17.20 -13.53 0.54
CA HIS A 837 -16.09 -14.26 -0.07
C HIS A 837 -16.56 -15.28 -1.13
N ALA A 838 -17.87 -15.57 -1.18
CA ALA A 838 -18.50 -16.45 -2.15
C ALA A 838 -18.89 -15.69 -3.42
N MET A 839 -17.94 -14.99 -4.05
CA MET A 839 -18.01 -14.68 -5.48
C MET A 839 -17.11 -15.65 -6.21
N GLN A 840 -17.66 -16.83 -6.54
CA GLN A 840 -16.93 -17.83 -7.31
C GLN A 840 -16.66 -17.29 -8.72
N SER A 841 -15.39 -17.03 -9.02
CA SER A 841 -14.93 -16.86 -10.38
C SER A 841 -14.83 -18.23 -11.05
N TRP A 842 -15.34 -18.33 -12.27
CA TRP A 842 -15.02 -19.44 -13.16
C TRP A 842 -13.49 -19.66 -13.22
N PRO A 843 -13.00 -20.92 -13.25
CA PRO A 843 -11.57 -21.20 -13.18
C PRO A 843 -10.77 -20.46 -14.28
N GLY A 844 -9.62 -19.90 -13.92
CA GLY A 844 -8.68 -19.31 -14.89
C GLY A 844 -8.08 -20.38 -15.81
N SER A 845 -7.41 -19.96 -16.90
CA SER A 845 -6.91 -20.88 -17.95
C SER A 845 -6.06 -22.04 -17.39
N SER A 846 -5.10 -21.75 -16.51
CA SER A 846 -4.23 -22.77 -15.90
C SER A 846 -4.98 -23.77 -15.01
N GLU A 847 -6.01 -23.34 -14.28
CA GLU A 847 -6.84 -24.24 -13.48
C GLU A 847 -7.80 -25.04 -14.37
N MET A 848 -8.34 -24.42 -15.42
CA MET A 848 -9.19 -25.08 -16.39
C MET A 848 -8.45 -26.19 -17.14
N ASP A 849 -7.19 -25.99 -17.51
CA ASP A 849 -6.36 -27.03 -18.13
C ASP A 849 -6.18 -28.25 -17.20
N LYS A 850 -6.06 -28.04 -15.89
CA LYS A 850 -6.02 -29.12 -14.89
C LYS A 850 -7.36 -29.85 -14.81
N ILE A 851 -8.47 -29.11 -14.82
CA ILE A 851 -9.82 -29.68 -14.82
C ILE A 851 -10.04 -30.55 -16.07
N LYS A 852 -9.71 -30.04 -17.25
CA LYS A 852 -9.79 -30.77 -18.53
C LYS A 852 -8.92 -32.02 -18.50
N SER A 853 -7.68 -31.93 -18.02
CA SER A 853 -6.79 -33.09 -17.89
C SER A 853 -7.35 -34.15 -16.93
N MET A 854 -7.99 -33.76 -15.84
CA MET A 854 -8.64 -34.70 -14.91
C MET A 854 -9.88 -35.34 -15.52
N PHE A 855 -10.72 -34.61 -16.26
CA PHE A 855 -11.84 -35.22 -16.99
C PHE A 855 -11.36 -36.21 -18.05
N GLY A 856 -10.29 -35.88 -18.78
CA GLY A 856 -9.63 -36.80 -19.71
C GLY A 856 -9.12 -38.07 -19.02
N LYS A 857 -8.47 -37.95 -17.86
CA LYS A 857 -7.90 -39.11 -17.14
C LYS A 857 -8.93 -39.97 -16.38
N ILE A 858 -9.93 -39.34 -15.76
CA ILE A 858 -10.87 -40.03 -14.85
C ILE A 858 -12.07 -40.57 -15.60
N TYR A 859 -12.54 -39.84 -16.62
CA TYR A 859 -13.79 -40.12 -17.31
C TYR A 859 -13.62 -40.29 -18.83
N ASN A 860 -12.37 -40.20 -19.34
CA ASN A 860 -12.03 -40.24 -20.76
C ASN A 860 -12.81 -39.19 -21.58
N MET A 861 -12.98 -38.00 -20.98
CA MET A 861 -13.67 -36.84 -21.57
C MET A 861 -12.68 -35.69 -21.79
N ASP A 862 -11.93 -35.75 -22.89
CA ASP A 862 -10.95 -34.71 -23.22
C ASP A 862 -11.59 -33.37 -23.53
N ASN A 863 -10.95 -32.28 -23.11
CA ASN A 863 -11.44 -30.90 -23.28
C ASN A 863 -12.77 -30.58 -22.57
N CYS A 864 -13.29 -31.49 -21.74
CA CYS A 864 -14.45 -31.25 -20.89
C CYS A 864 -14.10 -30.33 -19.71
N CYS A 865 -14.90 -29.28 -19.52
CA CYS A 865 -14.66 -28.23 -18.52
C CYS A 865 -15.55 -28.35 -17.28
N GLY A 866 -16.50 -29.29 -17.27
CA GLY A 866 -17.42 -29.46 -16.14
C GLY A 866 -18.65 -30.30 -16.49
N VAL A 867 -19.41 -30.62 -15.44
CA VAL A 867 -20.77 -31.16 -15.56
C VAL A 867 -21.74 -30.11 -15.05
N ILE A 868 -22.78 -29.79 -15.82
CA ILE A 868 -23.84 -28.86 -15.42
C ILE A 868 -25.10 -29.63 -15.03
N CYS A 869 -25.77 -29.19 -13.98
CA CYS A 869 -27.06 -29.72 -13.58
C CYS A 869 -27.96 -28.59 -13.09
N THR A 870 -29.24 -28.69 -13.44
CA THR A 870 -30.30 -27.81 -12.96
C THR A 870 -31.22 -28.63 -12.08
N THR A 871 -31.31 -28.32 -10.78
CA THR A 871 -32.11 -29.09 -9.83
C THR A 871 -33.28 -28.27 -9.27
N HIS A 872 -34.49 -28.81 -9.38
CA HIS A 872 -35.65 -28.38 -8.59
C HIS A 872 -35.57 -29.10 -7.24
N THR A 873 -35.10 -28.42 -6.20
CA THR A 873 -35.10 -29.01 -4.86
C THR A 873 -35.92 -28.11 -3.94
N PRO A 874 -36.87 -28.64 -3.14
CA PRO A 874 -37.56 -27.83 -2.14
C PRO A 874 -36.57 -27.52 -1.01
N PHE A 875 -35.88 -26.38 -1.11
CA PHE A 875 -35.12 -25.81 -0.01
C PHE A 875 -36.06 -24.88 0.78
N GLY A 876 -36.58 -25.36 1.92
CA GLY A 876 -37.44 -24.59 2.84
C GLY A 876 -38.96 -24.70 2.61
N PRO A 877 -39.79 -24.15 3.53
CA PRO A 877 -41.24 -24.24 3.48
C PRO A 877 -41.83 -23.48 2.27
N ASN A 878 -42.96 -23.99 1.77
CA ASN A 878 -43.80 -23.30 0.79
C ASN A 878 -44.13 -21.89 1.31
N TRP A 879 -43.52 -20.88 0.69
CA TRP A 879 -43.55 -19.48 1.14
C TRP A 879 -44.92 -18.81 1.05
N ASP A 880 -45.89 -19.44 0.39
CA ASP A 880 -47.26 -18.97 0.32
C ASP A 880 -48.18 -20.16 0.01
N HIS A 881 -49.24 -20.36 0.81
CA HIS A 881 -50.21 -21.43 0.53
C HIS A 881 -51.01 -21.17 -0.76
N GLU A 882 -50.88 -19.98 -1.36
CA GLU A 882 -51.57 -19.61 -2.60
C GLU A 882 -50.68 -19.60 -3.86
N LYS A 883 -49.34 -19.73 -3.76
CA LYS A 883 -48.43 -19.83 -4.91
C LYS A 883 -47.23 -20.74 -4.61
N ASN A 884 -47.17 -21.91 -5.26
CA ASN A 884 -46.02 -22.81 -5.25
C ASN A 884 -44.79 -22.13 -5.89
N VAL A 885 -44.02 -21.36 -5.12
CA VAL A 885 -42.73 -20.82 -5.56
C VAL A 885 -41.66 -21.84 -5.20
N SER A 886 -41.13 -22.54 -6.21
CA SER A 886 -39.95 -23.40 -6.03
C SER A 886 -38.67 -22.58 -6.23
N ILE A 887 -37.57 -22.93 -5.55
CA ILE A 887 -36.26 -22.34 -5.79
C ILE A 887 -35.51 -23.27 -6.74
N LEU A 888 -34.82 -22.66 -7.70
CA LEU A 888 -34.18 -23.37 -8.78
C LEU A 888 -32.68 -23.07 -8.75
N MET A 889 -31.86 -24.13 -8.71
CA MET A 889 -30.41 -24.03 -8.58
C MET A 889 -29.75 -24.69 -9.78
N GLN A 890 -28.90 -23.93 -10.48
CA GLN A 890 -28.01 -24.42 -11.53
C GLN A 890 -26.59 -24.45 -10.98
N VAL A 891 -25.90 -25.58 -11.14
CA VAL A 891 -24.53 -25.77 -10.69
C VAL A 891 -23.67 -26.41 -11.76
N ILE A 892 -22.40 -26.00 -11.81
CA ILE A 892 -21.34 -26.67 -12.56
C ILE A 892 -20.35 -27.25 -11.57
N VAL A 893 -20.00 -28.52 -11.77
CA VAL A 893 -19.12 -29.29 -10.89
C VAL A 893 -17.90 -29.81 -11.65
N ASP A 894 -16.74 -29.76 -10.99
CA ASP A 894 -15.49 -30.32 -11.49
C ASP A 894 -15.28 -31.80 -11.08
N PRO A 895 -14.22 -32.49 -11.56
CA PRO A 895 -13.98 -33.90 -11.25
C PRO A 895 -13.77 -34.20 -9.77
N LYS A 896 -13.42 -33.18 -8.97
CA LYS A 896 -13.20 -33.28 -7.52
C LYS A 896 -14.46 -32.97 -6.71
N MET A 897 -15.62 -32.83 -7.36
CA MET A 897 -16.89 -32.48 -6.73
C MET A 897 -16.94 -31.03 -6.18
N ARG A 898 -16.08 -30.13 -6.68
CA ARG A 898 -16.11 -28.70 -6.36
C ARG A 898 -17.12 -27.99 -7.23
N PHE A 899 -17.89 -27.07 -6.65
CA PHE A 899 -18.79 -26.19 -7.40
C PHE A 899 -17.99 -25.05 -8.03
N THR A 900 -17.96 -24.96 -9.36
CA THR A 900 -17.18 -23.97 -10.12
C THR A 900 -18.03 -22.84 -10.69
N SER A 901 -19.35 -23.04 -10.76
CA SER A 901 -20.33 -22.03 -11.12
C SER A 901 -21.66 -22.37 -10.45
N ILE A 902 -22.32 -21.36 -9.86
CA ILE A 902 -23.59 -21.54 -9.14
C ILE A 902 -24.51 -20.38 -9.49
N TRP A 903 -25.74 -20.69 -9.84
CA TRP A 903 -26.82 -19.73 -10.03
C TRP A 903 -28.08 -20.20 -9.30
N VAL A 904 -28.73 -19.29 -8.58
CA VAL A 904 -29.98 -19.55 -7.84
C VAL A 904 -31.05 -18.56 -8.29
N GLY A 905 -32.19 -19.06 -8.75
CA GLY A 905 -33.32 -18.26 -9.24
C GLY A 905 -34.66 -18.62 -8.58
N SER A 906 -35.61 -17.67 -8.61
CA SER A 906 -36.99 -17.86 -8.13
C SER A 906 -37.85 -18.46 -9.24
N ALA A 907 -38.42 -19.66 -9.05
CA ALA A 907 -39.26 -20.29 -10.07
C ALA A 907 -40.67 -19.69 -10.08
N GLY A 908 -40.86 -18.62 -10.83
CA GLY A 908 -42.19 -18.17 -11.23
C GLY A 908 -42.65 -18.90 -12.49
N ASN A 909 -43.23 -20.09 -12.38
CA ASN A 909 -43.81 -20.85 -13.52
C ASN A 909 -42.90 -20.95 -14.78
N VAL A 910 -41.59 -21.09 -14.55
CA VAL A 910 -40.55 -21.05 -15.60
C VAL A 910 -40.16 -22.49 -16.02
N ASN A 911 -40.15 -22.79 -17.32
CA ASN A 911 -39.65 -24.05 -17.88
C ASN A 911 -38.12 -24.17 -17.72
N GLN A 912 -37.56 -25.39 -17.63
CA GLN A 912 -36.09 -25.61 -17.52
C GLN A 912 -35.26 -24.93 -18.62
N LEU A 913 -35.84 -24.72 -19.81
CA LEU A 913 -35.17 -24.03 -20.91
C LEU A 913 -34.95 -22.52 -20.64
N SER A 914 -35.92 -21.85 -20.04
CA SER A 914 -35.77 -20.42 -19.70
C SER A 914 -34.73 -20.22 -18.60
N VAL A 915 -34.56 -21.19 -17.69
CA VAL A 915 -33.52 -21.15 -16.64
C VAL A 915 -32.12 -21.09 -17.23
N LEU A 916 -31.81 -21.93 -18.22
CA LEU A 916 -30.48 -21.94 -18.83
C LEU A 916 -30.23 -20.58 -19.51
N HIS A 917 -31.19 -20.08 -20.30
CA HIS A 917 -31.08 -18.80 -21.00
C HIS A 917 -30.97 -17.59 -20.07
N ASP A 918 -31.61 -17.64 -18.90
CA ASP A 918 -31.56 -16.56 -17.90
C ASP A 918 -30.31 -16.63 -16.99
N SER A 919 -29.47 -17.68 -17.15
CA SER A 919 -28.25 -17.83 -16.37
C SER A 919 -27.11 -16.95 -16.91
N PRO A 920 -26.35 -16.24 -16.04
CA PRO A 920 -25.18 -15.47 -16.46
C PRO A 920 -24.10 -16.32 -17.14
N PHE A 921 -24.04 -17.62 -16.82
CA PHE A 921 -23.10 -18.54 -17.44
C PHE A 921 -23.42 -18.75 -18.93
N PHE A 922 -24.68 -19.01 -19.27
CA PHE A 922 -25.13 -19.14 -20.66
C PHE A 922 -24.84 -17.87 -21.46
N GLU A 923 -25.20 -16.69 -20.93
CA GLU A 923 -24.94 -15.40 -21.60
C GLU A 923 -23.43 -15.19 -21.89
N GLN A 924 -22.56 -15.58 -20.95
CA GLN A 924 -21.11 -15.47 -21.13
C GLN A 924 -20.53 -16.47 -22.14
N CYS A 925 -21.09 -17.68 -22.23
CA CYS A 925 -20.75 -18.64 -23.30
C CYS A 925 -21.16 -18.10 -24.68
N GLU A 926 -22.37 -17.55 -24.82
CA GLU A 926 -22.85 -16.98 -26.08
C GLU A 926 -22.04 -15.75 -26.54
N LYS A 927 -21.49 -14.98 -25.59
CA LYS A 927 -20.56 -13.87 -25.87
C LYS A 927 -19.12 -14.31 -26.18
N GLY A 928 -18.82 -15.61 -26.10
CA GLY A 928 -17.46 -16.14 -26.30
C GLY A 928 -16.48 -15.80 -25.18
N VAL A 929 -16.98 -15.41 -24.01
CA VAL A 929 -16.17 -15.03 -22.83
C VAL A 929 -15.78 -16.27 -22.00
N ARG A 930 -16.61 -17.32 -22.04
CA ARG A 930 -16.38 -18.61 -21.36
C ARG A 930 -16.24 -19.71 -22.41
N LEU A 931 -15.54 -20.79 -22.04
CA LEU A 931 -15.23 -21.92 -22.94
C LEU A 931 -14.47 -21.49 -24.20
N ASN A 932 -13.55 -20.52 -24.05
CA ASN A 932 -12.76 -19.91 -25.13
C ASN A 932 -11.30 -20.38 -25.16
N GLY A 933 -10.97 -21.47 -24.44
CA GLY A 933 -9.62 -22.02 -24.39
C GLY A 933 -9.25 -22.90 -25.60
N SER A 934 -8.23 -23.73 -25.41
CA SER A 934 -7.65 -24.57 -26.45
C SER A 934 -8.67 -25.51 -27.10
N LYS A 935 -8.61 -25.66 -28.43
CA LYS A 935 -9.42 -26.62 -29.16
C LYS A 935 -8.76 -28.00 -29.20
N LEU A 936 -9.56 -29.04 -29.04
CA LEU A 936 -9.18 -30.44 -29.19
C LEU A 936 -9.13 -30.80 -30.67
N LYS A 937 -8.02 -31.37 -31.13
CA LYS A 937 -7.88 -31.91 -32.48
C LYS A 937 -8.46 -33.32 -32.52
N VAL A 938 -9.51 -33.50 -33.30
CA VAL A 938 -10.36 -34.71 -33.28
C VAL A 938 -10.26 -35.55 -34.56
N GLY A 939 -9.48 -35.11 -35.56
CA GLY A 939 -9.25 -35.84 -36.81
C GLY A 939 -7.98 -35.44 -37.57
N LEU A 940 -7.55 -36.29 -38.52
CA LEU A 940 -6.42 -36.03 -39.44
C LEU A 940 -6.75 -35.00 -40.54
N ASP A 941 -8.04 -34.68 -40.71
CA ASP A 941 -8.58 -33.70 -41.64
C ASP A 941 -8.49 -32.25 -41.13
N GLY A 942 -7.98 -32.05 -39.90
CA GLY A 942 -7.87 -30.75 -39.25
C GLY A 942 -9.14 -30.31 -38.50
N SER A 943 -10.11 -31.21 -38.30
CA SER A 943 -11.30 -30.93 -37.49
C SER A 943 -10.92 -30.65 -36.02
N GLU A 944 -11.48 -29.57 -35.46
CA GLU A 944 -11.20 -29.10 -34.10
C GLU A 944 -12.51 -28.87 -33.33
N VAL A 945 -12.54 -29.30 -32.07
CA VAL A 945 -13.67 -29.12 -31.15
C VAL A 945 -13.26 -28.22 -29.99
N GLY A 946 -14.07 -27.21 -29.70
CA GLY A 946 -13.83 -26.27 -28.59
C GLY A 946 -14.00 -26.93 -27.21
N GLU A 947 -13.83 -26.12 -26.17
CA GLU A 947 -14.15 -26.52 -24.81
C GLU A 947 -15.66 -26.77 -24.67
N TYR A 948 -16.04 -27.80 -23.92
CA TYR A 948 -17.45 -28.17 -23.75
C TYR A 948 -17.76 -28.60 -22.31
N ILE A 949 -19.05 -28.64 -22.00
CA ILE A 949 -19.60 -29.09 -20.71
C ILE A 949 -20.62 -30.19 -20.96
N ILE A 950 -20.71 -31.13 -20.01
CA ILE A 950 -21.69 -32.21 -20.05
C ILE A 950 -22.97 -31.80 -19.32
N GLY A 951 -24.10 -31.84 -20.05
CA GLY A 951 -25.44 -31.60 -19.51
C GLY A 951 -26.26 -32.89 -19.41
N ASP A 952 -27.32 -32.87 -18.60
CA ASP A 952 -28.27 -33.97 -18.53
C ASP A 952 -29.17 -34.06 -19.78
N ALA A 953 -29.96 -35.13 -19.86
CA ALA A 953 -30.89 -35.42 -20.96
C ALA A 953 -31.99 -34.35 -21.17
N GLY A 954 -32.28 -33.52 -20.15
CA GLY A 954 -33.31 -32.48 -20.19
C GLY A 954 -32.79 -31.13 -20.69
N GLN A 955 -31.48 -30.98 -20.90
CA GLN A 955 -30.87 -29.74 -21.39
C GLN A 955 -30.84 -29.64 -22.92
N PRO A 956 -30.81 -28.43 -23.50
CA PRO A 956 -30.67 -28.25 -24.94
C PRO A 956 -29.26 -28.66 -25.41
N LEU A 957 -29.18 -29.21 -26.62
CA LEU A 957 -27.90 -29.55 -27.24
C LEU A 957 -27.30 -28.33 -27.94
N LEU A 958 -26.17 -27.81 -27.42
CA LEU A 958 -25.45 -26.65 -27.95
C LEU A 958 -24.02 -27.03 -28.35
N PRO A 959 -23.32 -26.22 -29.16
CA PRO A 959 -21.94 -26.53 -29.55
C PRO A 959 -20.96 -26.68 -28.37
N TRP A 960 -21.30 -26.07 -27.23
CA TRP A 960 -20.52 -26.10 -26.00
C TRP A 960 -21.22 -26.86 -24.84
N LEU A 961 -22.44 -27.36 -25.05
CA LEU A 961 -23.23 -28.11 -24.05
C LEU A 961 -23.73 -29.43 -24.64
N LEU A 962 -23.11 -30.53 -24.22
CA LEU A 962 -23.34 -31.85 -24.81
C LEU A 962 -24.24 -32.71 -23.92
N THR A 963 -25.29 -33.26 -24.53
CA THR A 963 -26.30 -34.11 -23.88
C THR A 963 -26.28 -35.52 -24.50
N PRO A 964 -26.75 -36.56 -23.78
CA PRO A 964 -26.64 -37.94 -24.26
C PRO A 964 -27.55 -38.18 -25.48
N TYR A 965 -27.23 -39.20 -26.28
CA TYR A 965 -28.09 -39.66 -27.37
C TYR A 965 -29.36 -40.31 -26.80
N GLN A 966 -30.51 -40.03 -27.44
CA GLN A 966 -31.86 -40.41 -26.96
C GLN A 966 -32.52 -41.55 -27.78
N GLU A 967 -31.95 -41.91 -28.93
CA GLU A 967 -32.48 -42.93 -29.84
C GLU A 967 -32.11 -44.34 -29.37
N GLU A 968 -32.94 -45.37 -29.59
CA GLU A 968 -32.65 -46.72 -29.06
C GLU A 968 -31.65 -47.53 -29.91
N ASP A 969 -31.39 -47.14 -31.17
CA ASP A 969 -30.43 -47.77 -32.08
C ASP A 969 -29.17 -46.88 -32.23
N HIS A 970 -28.10 -47.21 -31.52
CA HIS A 970 -26.84 -46.45 -31.53
C HIS A 970 -25.75 -47.15 -32.34
N SER A 971 -24.93 -46.38 -33.08
CA SER A 971 -23.60 -46.85 -33.50
C SER A 971 -22.70 -47.08 -32.27
N ASP A 972 -21.64 -47.87 -32.42
CA ASP A 972 -20.69 -48.14 -31.33
C ASP A 972 -20.12 -46.83 -30.73
N SER A 973 -19.86 -45.82 -31.57
CA SER A 973 -19.40 -44.48 -31.17
C SER A 973 -20.39 -43.75 -30.27
N LYS A 974 -21.69 -43.79 -30.59
CA LYS A 974 -22.76 -43.16 -29.79
C LYS A 974 -22.96 -43.87 -28.45
N THR A 975 -22.86 -45.20 -28.44
CA THR A 975 -22.96 -46.02 -27.22
C THR A 975 -21.82 -45.70 -26.26
N GLU A 976 -20.59 -45.62 -26.76
CA GLU A 976 -19.41 -45.28 -25.96
C GLU A 976 -19.49 -43.85 -25.40
N PHE A 977 -19.94 -42.88 -26.21
CA PHE A 977 -20.19 -41.52 -25.75
C PHE A 977 -21.19 -41.50 -24.57
N ASN A 978 -22.33 -42.20 -24.68
CA ASN A 978 -23.33 -42.29 -23.61
C ASN A 978 -22.78 -42.98 -22.35
N ARG A 979 -21.92 -43.99 -22.50
CA ARG A 979 -21.24 -44.65 -21.36
C ARG A 979 -20.35 -43.68 -20.61
N ARG A 980 -19.47 -42.94 -21.32
CA ARG A 980 -18.59 -41.94 -20.72
C ARG A 980 -19.39 -40.77 -20.13
N HIS A 981 -20.45 -40.34 -20.80
CA HIS A 981 -21.36 -39.29 -20.33
C HIS A 981 -22.00 -39.68 -18.98
N SER A 982 -22.53 -40.90 -18.87
CA SER A 982 -23.11 -41.44 -17.63
C SER A 982 -22.08 -41.53 -16.50
N ALA A 983 -20.86 -41.99 -16.80
CA ALA A 983 -19.76 -42.02 -15.83
C ALA A 983 -19.40 -40.61 -15.34
N THR A 984 -19.33 -39.64 -16.25
CA THR A 984 -19.00 -38.24 -15.96
C THR A 984 -20.10 -37.58 -15.12
N THR A 985 -21.37 -37.75 -15.48
CA THR A 985 -22.51 -37.19 -14.72
C THR A 985 -22.65 -37.77 -13.30
N SER A 986 -22.07 -38.94 -13.03
CA SER A 986 -22.05 -39.51 -11.67
C SER A 986 -21.32 -38.63 -10.64
N CYS A 987 -20.32 -37.84 -11.05
CA CYS A 987 -19.60 -36.94 -10.13
C CYS A 987 -20.50 -35.81 -9.59
N MET A 988 -21.37 -35.28 -10.45
CA MET A 988 -22.38 -34.28 -10.09
C MET A 988 -23.37 -34.85 -9.06
N LEU A 989 -23.87 -36.06 -9.29
CA LEU A 989 -24.80 -36.71 -8.35
C LEU A 989 -24.17 -36.92 -6.97
N LYS A 990 -22.90 -37.34 -6.93
CA LYS A 990 -22.14 -37.48 -5.68
C LYS A 990 -21.91 -36.15 -4.97
N ALA A 991 -21.59 -35.09 -5.72
CA ALA A 991 -21.41 -33.74 -5.17
C ALA A 991 -22.70 -33.22 -4.53
N LEU A 992 -23.84 -33.36 -5.22
CA LEU A 992 -25.15 -32.93 -4.71
C LEU A 992 -25.62 -33.75 -3.51
N ALA A 993 -25.41 -35.07 -3.51
CA ALA A 993 -25.73 -35.93 -2.37
C ALA A 993 -24.93 -35.52 -1.12
N ARG A 994 -23.60 -35.35 -1.28
CA ARG A 994 -22.71 -34.87 -0.20
C ARG A 994 -23.12 -33.50 0.33
N PHE A 995 -23.44 -32.57 -0.57
CA PHE A 995 -23.87 -31.23 -0.22
C PHE A 995 -25.15 -31.27 0.64
N ARG A 996 -26.15 -32.06 0.21
CA ARG A 996 -27.40 -32.23 0.96
C ARG A 996 -27.16 -32.86 2.32
N ASP A 997 -26.39 -33.94 2.42
CA ASP A 997 -26.12 -34.64 3.69
C ASP A 997 -25.34 -33.78 4.71
N THR A 998 -24.52 -32.86 4.20
CA THR A 998 -23.69 -31.97 5.01
C THR A 998 -24.52 -30.85 5.61
N TRP A 999 -25.30 -30.15 4.79
CA TRP A 999 -25.98 -28.90 5.16
C TRP A 999 -27.46 -29.13 5.49
N LYS A 1000 -27.70 -29.90 6.56
CA LYS A 1000 -29.06 -30.30 6.99
C LYS A 1000 -29.99 -29.12 7.27
N TYR A 1001 -29.43 -27.97 7.61
CA TYR A 1001 -30.16 -26.70 7.79
C TYR A 1001 -31.02 -26.31 6.57
N LEU A 1002 -30.62 -26.71 5.36
CA LEU A 1002 -31.35 -26.38 4.12
C LEU A 1002 -32.58 -27.29 3.85
N GLN A 1003 -32.80 -28.33 4.66
CA GLN A 1003 -33.80 -29.38 4.42
C GLN A 1003 -35.09 -29.26 5.26
N GLU A 1004 -35.18 -28.33 6.21
CA GLU A 1004 -36.33 -28.24 7.13
C GLU A 1004 -37.57 -27.55 6.53
N GLU A 1005 -38.77 -28.09 6.81
CA GLU A 1005 -40.07 -27.41 6.64
C GLU A 1005 -40.32 -26.31 7.69
N THR A 1006 -39.54 -26.27 8.77
CA THR A 1006 -39.75 -25.38 9.93
C THR A 1006 -38.92 -24.11 9.92
N TRP A 1007 -37.92 -24.00 9.06
CA TRP A 1007 -37.11 -22.78 8.93
C TRP A 1007 -37.82 -21.75 8.05
N ARG A 1008 -38.16 -20.58 8.61
CA ARG A 1008 -38.70 -19.44 7.85
C ARG A 1008 -37.59 -18.40 7.66
N PRO A 1009 -36.99 -18.28 6.45
CA PRO A 1009 -36.08 -17.17 6.19
C PRO A 1009 -36.87 -15.85 6.29
N VAL A 1010 -36.21 -14.74 6.62
CA VAL A 1010 -36.86 -13.42 6.66
C VAL A 1010 -37.08 -12.88 5.23
N SER A 1011 -36.29 -13.35 4.25
CA SER A 1011 -36.41 -13.00 2.83
C SER A 1011 -35.82 -14.08 1.89
N PRO A 1012 -36.22 -14.12 0.60
CA PRO A 1012 -35.59 -14.97 -0.42
C PRO A 1012 -34.08 -14.71 -0.58
N ASP A 1013 -33.63 -13.47 -0.37
CA ASP A 1013 -32.23 -13.06 -0.42
C ASP A 1013 -31.37 -13.76 0.64
N THR A 1014 -31.90 -13.94 1.86
CA THR A 1014 -31.21 -14.66 2.95
C THR A 1014 -30.97 -16.13 2.58
N LEU A 1015 -31.92 -16.77 1.90
CA LEU A 1015 -31.80 -18.16 1.45
C LEU A 1015 -30.77 -18.30 0.33
N HIS A 1016 -30.77 -17.39 -0.65
CA HIS A 1016 -29.73 -17.36 -1.69
C HIS A 1016 -28.33 -17.24 -1.07
N LYS A 1017 -28.12 -16.29 -0.16
CA LYS A 1017 -26.83 -16.11 0.54
C LYS A 1017 -26.38 -17.35 1.30
N THR A 1018 -27.33 -18.04 1.95
CA THR A 1018 -27.06 -19.28 2.69
C THR A 1018 -26.61 -20.40 1.76
N ILE A 1019 -27.26 -20.58 0.61
CA ILE A 1019 -26.88 -21.60 -0.38
C ILE A 1019 -25.46 -21.33 -0.89
N TYR A 1020 -25.16 -20.09 -1.31
CA TYR A 1020 -23.81 -19.72 -1.78
C TYR A 1020 -22.74 -19.91 -0.70
N ALA A 1021 -23.02 -19.54 0.55
CA ALA A 1021 -22.10 -19.74 1.66
C ALA A 1021 -21.82 -21.23 1.93
N CYS A 1022 -22.86 -22.09 1.93
CA CYS A 1022 -22.71 -23.53 2.08
C CYS A 1022 -21.88 -24.14 0.92
N CYS A 1023 -22.06 -23.67 -0.31
CA CYS A 1023 -21.28 -24.15 -1.45
C CYS A 1023 -19.81 -23.76 -1.36
N LEU A 1024 -19.51 -22.55 -0.90
CA LEU A 1024 -18.13 -22.13 -0.64
C LEU A 1024 -17.49 -22.99 0.45
N LEU A 1025 -18.18 -23.20 1.57
CA LEU A 1025 -17.70 -24.05 2.66
C LEU A 1025 -17.48 -25.50 2.21
N HIS A 1026 -18.34 -26.02 1.33
CA HIS A 1026 -18.15 -27.34 0.72
C HIS A 1026 -16.85 -27.43 -0.09
N ASN A 1027 -16.56 -26.42 -0.92
CA ASN A 1027 -15.30 -26.37 -1.67
C ASN A 1027 -14.09 -26.26 -0.75
N ILE A 1028 -14.14 -25.42 0.29
CA ILE A 1028 -13.05 -25.25 1.27
C ILE A 1028 -12.69 -26.59 1.93
N VAL A 1029 -13.69 -27.38 2.33
CA VAL A 1029 -13.47 -28.71 2.92
C VAL A 1029 -12.78 -29.66 1.93
N ILE A 1030 -13.09 -29.57 0.64
CA ILE A 1030 -12.42 -30.36 -0.42
C ILE A 1030 -10.98 -29.89 -0.62
N ASP A 1031 -10.75 -28.58 -0.75
CA ASP A 1031 -9.43 -28.01 -1.01
C ASP A 1031 -8.45 -28.27 0.14
N MET A 1032 -8.95 -28.39 1.37
CA MET A 1032 -8.16 -28.68 2.57
C MET A 1032 -7.90 -30.18 2.79
N GLY A 1033 -8.48 -31.08 1.98
CA GLY A 1033 -8.28 -32.53 2.09
C GLY A 1033 -9.06 -33.21 3.22
N ASP A 1034 -10.14 -32.60 3.70
CA ASP A 1034 -10.99 -33.13 4.79
C ASP A 1034 -12.15 -34.01 4.26
N ASP A 1035 -12.03 -34.51 3.03
CA ASP A 1035 -13.08 -35.23 2.29
C ASP A 1035 -13.41 -36.63 2.85
N GLY A 1036 -12.46 -37.29 3.53
CA GLY A 1036 -12.64 -38.61 4.16
C GLY A 1036 -13.54 -38.63 5.40
N VAL A 1037 -13.93 -37.48 5.96
CA VAL A 1037 -14.68 -37.36 7.23
C VAL A 1037 -16.21 -37.52 7.03
N MET A 1038 -16.70 -37.51 5.79
CA MET A 1038 -18.13 -37.48 5.44
C MET A 1038 -18.62 -38.81 4.84
N ARG A 1039 -19.75 -39.37 5.31
CA ARG A 1039 -20.35 -40.61 4.75
C ARG A 1039 -21.27 -40.32 3.54
N ASN A 1040 -21.18 -41.16 2.51
CA ASN A 1040 -22.01 -41.13 1.29
C ASN A 1040 -23.37 -41.84 1.48
N VAL A 1041 -24.47 -41.21 1.08
CA VAL A 1041 -25.78 -41.87 0.88
C VAL A 1041 -26.30 -41.60 -0.54
N TYR A 1042 -26.77 -42.66 -1.22
CA TYR A 1042 -27.28 -42.60 -2.59
C TYR A 1042 -28.79 -42.28 -2.62
N GLY A 1043 -29.20 -41.35 -3.49
CA GLY A 1043 -30.60 -41.08 -3.81
C GLY A 1043 -30.79 -40.94 -5.32
N ASN A 1044 -31.77 -41.68 -5.87
CA ASN A 1044 -32.14 -41.66 -7.29
C ASN A 1044 -33.02 -40.45 -7.61
N TYR A 1045 -32.75 -39.78 -8.73
CA TYR A 1045 -33.63 -38.77 -9.31
C TYR A 1045 -33.89 -39.10 -10.78
N ARG A 1046 -35.15 -38.94 -11.22
CA ARG A 1046 -35.66 -39.22 -12.57
C ARG A 1046 -36.64 -38.10 -12.91
N GLU A 1047 -36.50 -37.46 -14.07
CA GLU A 1047 -37.63 -37.12 -14.97
C GLU A 1047 -37.18 -36.40 -16.25
N GLU A 1048 -38.07 -36.49 -17.24
CA GLU A 1048 -37.93 -36.25 -18.68
C GLU A 1048 -38.25 -34.81 -19.07
N VAL A 1049 -37.50 -34.23 -20.03
CA VAL A 1049 -38.00 -33.23 -20.98
C VAL A 1049 -37.24 -33.41 -22.31
N ARG A 1050 -37.96 -33.46 -23.44
CA ARG A 1050 -37.38 -33.42 -24.80
C ARG A 1050 -37.41 -31.97 -25.31
N GLN A 1051 -36.33 -31.48 -25.93
CA GLN A 1051 -36.44 -30.51 -27.03
C GLN A 1051 -35.18 -30.28 -27.90
N VAL A 1052 -35.51 -29.87 -29.14
CA VAL A 1052 -34.81 -29.41 -30.36
C VAL A 1052 -33.29 -29.12 -30.30
N ALA A 1053 -32.56 -29.76 -31.22
CA ALA A 1053 -31.13 -29.57 -31.46
C ALA A 1053 -30.85 -28.67 -32.70
N ASN A 1054 -29.76 -27.91 -32.64
CA ASN A 1054 -29.15 -27.18 -33.77
C ASN A 1054 -28.22 -28.13 -34.57
N GLU A 1055 -28.18 -28.02 -35.91
CA GLU A 1055 -27.38 -28.88 -36.80
C GLU A 1055 -25.88 -28.85 -36.45
N ASP A 1056 -25.34 -27.68 -36.08
CA ASP A 1056 -23.94 -27.53 -35.70
C ASP A 1056 -23.60 -28.22 -34.37
N SER A 1057 -24.54 -28.27 -33.42
CA SER A 1057 -24.35 -28.94 -32.12
C SER A 1057 -24.33 -30.46 -32.26
N VAL A 1058 -25.15 -31.00 -33.17
CA VAL A 1058 -25.17 -32.44 -33.49
C VAL A 1058 -23.84 -32.84 -34.10
N ARG A 1059 -23.30 -32.02 -35.01
CA ARG A 1059 -21.99 -32.24 -35.64
C ARG A 1059 -20.86 -32.30 -34.60
N VAL A 1060 -20.80 -31.38 -33.64
CA VAL A 1060 -19.76 -31.38 -32.60
C VAL A 1060 -19.83 -32.66 -31.75
N ARG A 1061 -21.02 -33.07 -31.33
CA ARG A 1061 -21.22 -34.29 -30.53
C ARG A 1061 -20.85 -35.55 -31.32
N ASP A 1062 -21.25 -35.64 -32.60
CA ASP A 1062 -20.96 -36.78 -33.46
C ASP A 1062 -19.45 -36.92 -33.72
N ILE A 1063 -18.76 -35.81 -34.00
CA ILE A 1063 -17.29 -35.81 -34.17
C ILE A 1063 -16.58 -36.30 -32.90
N LEU A 1064 -17.00 -35.84 -31.71
CA LEU A 1064 -16.45 -36.32 -30.45
C LEU A 1064 -16.74 -37.80 -30.19
N SER A 1065 -17.93 -38.28 -30.56
CA SER A 1065 -18.29 -39.69 -30.40
C SER A 1065 -17.38 -40.62 -31.21
N GLU A 1066 -17.02 -40.23 -32.44
CA GLU A 1066 -16.09 -40.95 -33.30
C GLU A 1066 -14.64 -40.85 -32.78
N TYR A 1067 -14.23 -39.66 -32.32
CA TYR A 1067 -12.93 -39.46 -31.69
C TYR A 1067 -12.72 -40.36 -30.46
N PHE A 1068 -13.72 -40.47 -29.59
CA PHE A 1068 -13.65 -41.33 -28.41
C PHE A 1068 -13.61 -42.82 -28.73
N LEU A 1069 -14.18 -43.25 -29.86
CA LEU A 1069 -14.09 -44.63 -30.33
C LEU A 1069 -12.70 -44.94 -30.91
N THR A 1070 -12.12 -44.02 -31.69
CA THR A 1070 -10.80 -44.19 -32.33
C THR A 1070 -9.60 -44.09 -31.37
N THR A 1071 -9.71 -43.29 -30.31
CA THR A 1071 -8.72 -43.26 -29.21
C THR A 1071 -8.71 -44.58 -28.42
N MET A 1072 -9.83 -45.29 -28.36
CA MET A 1072 -9.93 -46.58 -27.66
C MET A 1072 -9.20 -47.71 -28.41
N THR A 1073 -9.23 -47.70 -29.74
CA THR A 1073 -8.56 -48.73 -30.58
C THR A 1073 -7.06 -48.54 -30.69
N SER A 1074 -6.54 -47.36 -30.34
CA SER A 1074 -5.10 -47.05 -30.32
C SER A 1074 -4.44 -47.39 -28.99
N GLU A 1075 -5.14 -47.26 -27.85
CA GLU A 1075 -4.62 -47.67 -26.53
C GLU A 1075 -4.65 -49.20 -26.31
N SER A 1076 -5.47 -49.96 -27.05
CA SER A 1076 -5.51 -51.42 -26.97
C SER A 1076 -4.46 -52.15 -27.83
N GLY A 1077 -3.57 -51.42 -28.52
CA GLY A 1077 -2.64 -51.97 -29.52
C GLY A 1077 -1.16 -51.97 -29.12
N GLU A 1078 -0.78 -51.39 -27.98
CA GLU A 1078 0.60 -51.26 -27.54
C GLU A 1078 0.74 -51.63 -26.06
N GLU A 1079 0.66 -52.93 -25.74
CA GLU A 1079 1.32 -53.56 -24.56
C GLU A 1079 1.11 -55.09 -24.59
N GLU A 1080 1.44 -55.74 -25.71
CA GLU A 1080 1.90 -57.12 -25.73
C GLU A 1080 3.31 -57.11 -26.34
N ASP A 1081 4.23 -57.86 -25.72
CA ASP A 1081 5.65 -58.03 -26.05
C ASP A 1081 6.66 -57.00 -25.49
N GLU A 1082 7.02 -57.15 -24.20
CA GLU A 1082 8.43 -57.33 -23.81
C GLU A 1082 8.53 -57.96 -22.39
N VAL A 1083 8.59 -59.30 -22.37
CA VAL A 1083 9.03 -60.08 -21.21
C VAL A 1083 10.56 -60.22 -21.29
N GLY A 1084 11.29 -59.76 -20.27
CA GLY A 1084 12.76 -59.76 -20.32
C GLY A 1084 13.52 -59.57 -19.00
N ALA A 1085 13.09 -60.25 -17.93
CA ALA A 1085 13.89 -60.81 -16.82
C ALA A 1085 15.16 -60.08 -16.27
N SER A 1086 15.03 -59.57 -15.04
CA SER A 1086 15.90 -59.83 -13.86
C SER A 1086 15.22 -59.19 -12.63
N GLY A 1087 14.54 -59.89 -11.72
CA GLY A 1087 15.07 -60.78 -10.66
C GLY A 1087 15.71 -59.95 -9.54
N SER A 1088 15.41 -60.06 -8.24
CA SER A 1088 14.47 -60.84 -7.42
C SER A 1088 14.62 -60.37 -5.95
N GLU A 1089 13.67 -60.79 -5.09
CA GLU A 1089 13.71 -60.81 -3.61
C GLU A 1089 13.40 -59.49 -2.87
N ASP A 1090 12.17 -59.32 -2.37
CA ASP A 1090 11.83 -59.76 -1.01
C ASP A 1090 10.32 -59.63 -0.72
N GLU A 1091 9.86 -60.46 0.23
CA GLU A 1091 8.61 -60.33 1.01
C GLU A 1091 7.28 -60.82 0.40
N ASP A 1092 7.29 -62.11 0.06
CA ASP A 1092 6.16 -63.01 0.30
C ASP A 1092 6.31 -63.61 1.72
N LYS A 1093 5.64 -63.04 2.74
CA LYS A 1093 5.30 -63.71 4.02
C LYS A 1093 4.63 -62.75 5.04
N GLU A 1094 3.41 -62.30 4.75
CA GLU A 1094 2.51 -61.89 5.84
C GLU A 1094 1.04 -62.13 5.51
N GLN A 1095 0.74 -63.35 5.05
CA GLN A 1095 -0.62 -63.87 5.03
C GLN A 1095 -0.61 -65.38 5.27
N LYS A 1096 -0.20 -65.76 6.47
CA LYS A 1096 -0.46 -67.10 7.00
C LYS A 1096 -0.37 -67.15 8.53
N ALA A 1097 -1.25 -66.41 9.19
CA ALA A 1097 -1.74 -66.78 10.51
C ALA A 1097 -3.10 -66.11 10.73
N GLU A 1098 -4.01 -66.85 11.35
CA GLU A 1098 -5.21 -66.34 12.02
C GLU A 1098 -6.48 -66.17 11.16
N THR A 1099 -6.81 -67.23 10.42
CA THR A 1099 -8.18 -67.76 10.46
C THR A 1099 -8.16 -69.19 11.04
N GLU A 1100 -7.63 -69.35 12.23
CA GLU A 1100 -7.99 -70.43 13.16
C GLU A 1100 -8.05 -69.83 14.56
N ILE A 1101 -9.25 -69.88 15.15
CA ILE A 1101 -9.64 -69.78 16.57
C ILE A 1101 -10.91 -68.91 16.68
N ILE A 1102 -12.01 -69.41 16.10
CA ILE A 1102 -13.30 -69.37 16.80
C ILE A 1102 -13.53 -70.77 17.32
N LYS A 1103 -13.09 -71.02 18.56
CA LYS A 1103 -13.70 -71.95 19.53
C LYS A 1103 -12.80 -71.99 20.76
N LEU A 1104 -13.18 -71.22 21.78
CA LEU A 1104 -13.34 -71.68 23.16
C LEU A 1104 -13.89 -70.52 24.01
N ALA A 1105 -15.20 -70.60 24.21
CA ALA A 1105 -15.91 -70.42 25.47
C ALA A 1105 -15.15 -69.81 26.68
N SER A 1106 -15.82 -68.84 27.32
CA SER A 1106 -15.85 -68.64 28.77
C SER A 1106 -14.62 -68.03 29.47
N SER A 1107 -14.58 -66.69 29.57
CA SER A 1107 -14.40 -65.93 30.83
C SER A 1107 -14.51 -64.44 30.56
#